data_AF-A0A7W7SNA4-F1
#
_entry.id   AF-A0A7W7SNA4-F1
#
_cell.length_a   1.000
_cell.length_b   1.000
_cell.length_c   1.000
_cell.angle_alpha   90.00
_cell.angle_beta   90.00
_cell.angle_gamma   90.00
#
_symmetry.space_group_name_H-M   'P 1'
#
loop_
_entity.id
_entity.type
_entity.pdbx_description
1 polymer ?
#
loop_
_entity_poly.entity_id
_entity_poly.type
_entity_poly.pdbx_seq_one_letter_code
_entity_poly.pdbx_strand_id
1 'polypeptide(L)'
;MSLGMFSPPVVVCEQCEGEGRALTVCRCVRMGDRFLIDANAERTVDGRAYQGCELCKGSGYLTYDCDSCRATGRQRGQLVLTVVNLDTGVTRSANVVPGGVEPRRNAGGRWELALSPIVAALAAEVGAVEYRDAYGLERKPCELTVMLPADWRPDLPVADRQRLEGAAIARLAWQPWRLYCGRSTPTPDRDLPAELSRLCHLADLLSLDLVVEARRAHERDVIWEIRYELPGGAVPVKTRRWANDLSAAIAATSVSDAMFGLVERARTAPAHYLRPHPAHRAGPPTIDVDQVERRIHADLDGIGGRAPGAQAIWRDGRWQHTRLQVEDQVEVMTEEATGQVVRSSVTLLARAWEPPAPGWQDELIPYGPCPDCDPEHRLRPCLCTLANQPPDPNCPGCSGAGVAPTTMPCPTCGDSHRVHQGLVLTMTDLDEATLHVNWLVPDQVIDVPLVATQPGGKPVFQLPLCYQLDHWAMNLGGRPADLTYLDGGHEVGQDLCEGTVTVDHPEDDPLARYLVNAGGGHPAGRLLVCTAPPAAPPLTELVRLALGLHQTLVVTLEDHRLDEDDPTKIHGEGWGIELIPPDRPMPADPKPYQRSPQSAAACFLEYLGNAAHRVVPDDPRQGIPVPQTPEPPPAVEDPIRLIRHLARHLAGRPVSIRYHLGGCHLYVHEYGGARHLASARTVPIALTALGLGLGRDQS
;
A
#
# COMPACT_ATOMS: atom_id res chain seq x y z
N MET A 1 -10.60 -39.69 -1.03
CA MET A 1 -9.15 -39.96 -1.08
C MET A 1 -8.50 -39.20 0.05
N SER A 2 -7.78 -39.89 0.94
CA SER A 2 -7.17 -39.30 2.14
C SER A 2 -6.15 -38.24 1.75
N LEU A 3 -6.34 -37.00 2.22
CA LEU A 3 -5.29 -36.00 2.33
C LEU A 3 -4.23 -36.60 3.27
N GLY A 4 -3.23 -37.29 2.71
CA GLY A 4 -2.13 -37.81 3.49
C GLY A 4 -1.39 -36.65 4.12
N MET A 5 -1.63 -36.41 5.42
CA MET A 5 -0.78 -35.55 6.24
C MET A 5 0.62 -36.19 6.29
N PHE A 6 1.47 -35.84 5.33
CA PHE A 6 2.89 -36.10 5.45
C PHE A 6 3.42 -35.24 6.60
N SER A 7 3.99 -35.87 7.63
CA SER A 7 4.76 -35.14 8.63
C SER A 7 6.00 -34.58 7.93
N PRO A 8 6.17 -33.25 7.85
CA PRO A 8 7.32 -32.65 7.20
C PRO A 8 8.60 -32.99 7.97
N PRO A 9 9.76 -33.05 7.31
CA PRO A 9 11.01 -33.16 8.01
C PRO A 9 11.21 -31.93 8.89
N VAL A 10 11.54 -32.17 10.15
CA VAL A 10 11.80 -31.12 11.15
C VAL A 10 13.29 -31.10 11.43
N VAL A 11 13.91 -29.95 11.24
CA VAL A 11 15.33 -29.72 11.52
C VAL A 11 15.49 -28.89 12.79
N VAL A 12 16.64 -29.02 13.44
CA VAL A 12 17.02 -28.13 14.54
C VAL A 12 17.27 -26.74 13.95
N CYS A 13 16.74 -25.70 14.59
CA CYS A 13 16.97 -24.33 14.16
C CYS A 13 18.46 -23.99 14.31
N GLU A 14 19.15 -23.74 13.20
CA GLU A 14 20.58 -23.40 13.22
C GLU A 14 20.85 -22.04 13.88
N GLN A 15 19.88 -21.11 13.83
CA GLN A 15 20.06 -19.76 14.39
C GLN A 15 20.07 -19.74 15.92
N CYS A 16 19.36 -20.66 16.57
CA CYS A 16 19.32 -20.74 18.03
C CYS A 16 19.84 -22.08 18.56
N GLU A 17 20.43 -22.90 17.69
CA GLU A 17 20.94 -24.24 18.01
C GLU A 17 19.94 -25.14 18.75
N GLY A 18 18.63 -24.92 18.54
CA GLY A 18 17.57 -25.67 19.21
C GLY A 18 17.03 -25.08 20.51
N GLU A 19 17.62 -24.01 21.03
CA GLU A 19 17.23 -23.40 22.32
C GLU A 19 15.92 -22.58 22.25
N GLY A 20 15.41 -22.29 21.05
CA GLY A 20 14.26 -21.41 20.84
C GLY A 20 14.56 -19.93 21.10
N ARG A 21 15.69 -19.59 21.72
CA ARG A 21 16.12 -18.20 21.93
C ARG A 21 17.37 -17.90 21.14
N ALA A 22 17.35 -16.79 20.41
CA ALA A 22 18.52 -16.32 19.69
C ALA A 22 19.22 -15.24 20.51
N LEU A 23 20.54 -15.35 20.59
CA LEU A 23 21.39 -14.26 21.05
C LEU A 23 21.86 -13.50 19.81
N THR A 24 21.45 -12.23 19.67
CA THR A 24 22.01 -11.37 18.61
C THR A 24 22.87 -10.31 19.23
N VAL A 25 23.92 -9.94 18.51
CA VAL A 25 24.71 -8.77 18.82
C VAL A 25 23.80 -7.57 18.69
N CYS A 26 23.64 -6.82 19.78
CA CYS A 26 22.84 -5.60 19.79
C CYS A 26 23.38 -4.64 18.72
N ARG A 27 22.48 -3.97 17.99
CA ARG A 27 22.85 -2.98 16.96
C ARG A 27 23.84 -1.94 17.48
N CYS A 28 23.78 -1.59 18.77
CA CYS A 28 24.72 -0.66 19.40
C CYS A 28 26.19 -1.09 19.29
N VAL A 29 26.49 -2.38 19.31
CA VAL A 29 27.86 -2.89 19.17
C VAL A 29 28.41 -2.62 17.78
N ARG A 30 27.57 -2.69 16.74
CA ARG A 30 27.97 -2.38 15.36
C ARG A 30 28.13 -0.87 15.13
N MET A 31 27.55 -0.06 16.01
CA MET A 31 27.60 1.38 16.00
C MET A 31 28.69 1.97 16.91
N GLY A 32 29.27 1.14 17.79
CA GLY A 32 30.29 1.53 18.75
C GLY A 32 29.72 1.96 20.11
N ASP A 33 30.62 2.36 21.00
CA ASP A 33 30.32 2.69 22.40
C ASP A 33 29.97 4.16 22.65
N ARG A 34 29.76 4.94 21.58
CA ARG A 34 29.48 6.38 21.64
C ARG A 34 27.99 6.67 21.48
N PHE A 35 27.53 7.76 22.09
CA PHE A 35 26.16 8.25 21.92
C PHE A 35 25.91 8.78 20.50
N LEU A 36 26.82 9.60 19.97
CA LEU A 36 26.73 10.16 18.61
C LEU A 36 27.57 9.34 17.63
N ILE A 37 26.95 8.84 16.57
CA ILE A 37 27.55 7.95 15.57
C ILE A 37 27.55 8.67 14.22
N ASP A 38 28.67 8.66 13.52
CA ASP A 38 28.72 9.16 12.14
C ASP A 38 28.41 8.02 11.16
N ALA A 39 27.32 8.16 10.39
CA ALA A 39 26.89 7.15 9.42
C ALA A 39 27.87 6.99 8.25
N ASN A 40 28.66 8.03 7.97
CA ASN A 40 29.59 8.09 6.84
C ASN A 40 31.03 7.74 7.24
N ALA A 41 31.34 7.68 8.54
CA ALA A 41 32.59 7.09 8.99
C ALA A 41 32.56 5.58 8.75
N GLU A 42 33.70 4.99 8.33
CA GLU A 42 33.84 3.53 8.34
C GLU A 42 33.41 3.04 9.72
N ARG A 43 32.34 2.24 9.76
CA ARG A 43 31.80 1.69 11.01
C ARG A 43 32.94 0.96 11.70
N THR A 44 33.52 1.61 12.69
CA THR A 44 34.59 1.07 13.48
C THR A 44 33.94 0.00 14.32
N VAL A 45 34.09 -1.25 13.89
CA VAL A 45 33.67 -2.41 14.67
C VAL A 45 34.67 -2.54 15.82
N ASP A 46 34.66 -1.58 16.74
CA ASP A 46 35.43 -1.67 17.99
C ASP A 46 34.88 -2.80 18.86
N GLY A 47 33.69 -3.33 18.53
CA GLY A 47 33.06 -4.50 19.14
C GLY A 47 32.53 -4.25 20.55
N ARG A 48 32.59 -3.00 21.04
CA ARG A 48 32.12 -2.61 22.37
C ARG A 48 30.70 -2.08 22.30
N ALA A 49 29.89 -2.50 23.27
CA ALA A 49 28.51 -2.06 23.42
C ALA A 49 28.43 -0.65 23.99
N TYR A 50 27.47 0.14 23.53
CA TYR A 50 27.11 1.40 24.16
C TYR A 50 26.55 1.15 25.56
N GLN A 51 27.19 1.72 26.60
CA GLN A 51 26.79 1.50 27.99
C GLN A 51 25.37 1.99 28.28
N GLY A 52 24.97 3.10 27.66
CA GLY A 52 23.63 3.66 27.77
C GLY A 52 22.57 3.00 26.88
N CYS A 53 22.87 1.86 26.25
CA CYS A 53 21.97 1.27 25.27
C CYS A 53 20.63 0.87 25.90
N GLU A 54 19.54 1.42 25.37
CA GLU A 54 18.20 1.20 25.93
C GLU A 54 17.68 -0.21 25.70
N LEU A 55 18.18 -0.90 24.66
CA LEU A 55 17.79 -2.28 24.35
C LEU A 55 18.57 -3.30 25.19
N CYS A 56 19.91 -3.28 25.12
CA CYS A 56 20.75 -4.31 25.75
C CYS A 56 21.24 -3.95 27.16
N LYS A 57 20.94 -2.72 27.63
CA LYS A 57 21.39 -2.17 28.92
C LYS A 57 22.90 -2.32 29.13
N GLY A 58 23.68 -2.09 28.06
CA GLY A 58 25.14 -2.16 28.05
C GLY A 58 25.74 -3.56 27.93
N SER A 59 24.94 -4.63 27.87
CA SER A 59 25.46 -6.00 27.74
C SER A 59 26.03 -6.31 26.35
N GLY A 60 25.61 -5.57 25.32
CA GLY A 60 25.99 -5.80 23.93
C GLY A 60 25.21 -6.90 23.23
N TYR A 61 24.32 -7.61 23.93
CA TYR A 61 23.55 -8.70 23.38
C TYR A 61 22.06 -8.54 23.68
N LEU A 62 21.23 -8.93 22.72
CA LEU A 62 19.79 -9.05 22.92
C LEU A 62 19.43 -10.53 22.89
N THR A 63 18.65 -10.94 23.88
CA THR A 63 17.99 -12.25 23.87
C THR A 63 16.56 -12.05 23.44
N TYR A 64 16.16 -12.73 22.38
CA TYR A 64 14.80 -12.69 21.86
C TYR A 64 14.38 -14.11 21.50
N ASP A 65 13.08 -14.31 21.49
CA ASP A 65 12.48 -15.50 20.91
C ASP A 65 12.95 -15.60 19.46
N CYS A 66 13.51 -16.75 19.08
CA CYS A 66 14.12 -16.89 17.76
C CYS A 66 13.04 -16.81 16.69
N ASP A 67 12.94 -15.68 15.98
CA ASP A 67 11.94 -15.42 14.94
C ASP A 67 11.91 -16.52 13.87
N SER A 68 13.07 -17.03 13.49
CA SER A 68 13.22 -18.08 12.48
C SER A 68 12.53 -19.39 12.86
N CYS A 69 12.41 -19.71 14.15
CA CYS A 69 11.71 -20.91 14.63
C CYS A 69 10.52 -20.60 15.54
N ARG A 70 10.15 -19.32 15.70
CA ARG A 70 9.09 -18.83 16.60
C ARG A 70 9.20 -19.43 18.00
N ALA A 71 10.38 -19.36 18.60
CA ALA A 71 10.70 -19.91 19.91
C ALA A 71 10.63 -21.44 20.08
N THR A 72 10.40 -22.22 19.02
CA THR A 72 10.23 -23.68 19.14
C THR A 72 11.56 -24.47 19.16
N GLY A 73 12.67 -23.83 18.78
CA GLY A 73 13.96 -24.49 18.54
C GLY A 73 14.00 -25.38 17.29
N ARG A 74 12.89 -25.48 16.57
CA ARG A 74 12.72 -26.41 15.45
C ARG A 74 12.15 -25.71 14.24
N GLN A 75 12.54 -26.13 13.06
CA GLN A 75 12.05 -25.55 11.82
C GLN A 75 11.54 -26.63 10.87
N ARG A 76 10.55 -26.24 10.07
CA ARG A 76 9.96 -27.09 9.04
C ARG A 76 10.86 -27.07 7.79
N GLY A 77 11.37 -28.21 7.39
CA GLY A 77 12.06 -28.40 6.10
C GLY A 77 11.07 -28.62 4.96
N GLN A 78 10.05 -27.77 4.85
CA GLN A 78 9.02 -27.85 3.82
C GLN A 78 8.73 -26.45 3.28
N LEU A 79 8.67 -26.34 1.96
CA LEU A 79 8.21 -25.16 1.23
C LEU A 79 7.09 -25.59 0.28
N VAL A 80 5.98 -24.86 0.27
CA VAL A 80 4.89 -25.09 -0.69
C VAL A 80 4.90 -23.97 -1.73
N LEU A 81 4.95 -24.36 -3.00
CA LEU A 81 4.83 -23.45 -4.14
C LEU A 81 3.44 -23.65 -4.74
N THR A 82 2.63 -22.61 -4.82
CA THR A 82 1.28 -22.68 -5.37
C THR A 82 1.12 -21.67 -6.49
N VAL A 83 0.58 -22.12 -7.62
CA VAL A 83 0.11 -21.24 -8.69
C VAL A 83 -1.40 -21.35 -8.79
N VAL A 84 -2.09 -20.22 -8.82
CA VAL A 84 -3.53 -20.11 -9.07
C VAL A 84 -3.76 -19.29 -10.34
N ASN A 85 -4.59 -19.81 -11.24
CA ASN A 85 -5.10 -19.03 -12.36
C ASN A 85 -6.35 -18.25 -11.89
N LEU A 86 -6.27 -16.92 -11.85
CA LEU A 86 -7.35 -16.07 -11.34
C LEU A 86 -8.62 -16.18 -12.17
N ASP A 87 -8.50 -16.31 -13.49
CA ASP A 87 -9.66 -16.33 -14.39
C ASP A 87 -10.48 -17.62 -14.22
N THR A 88 -9.80 -18.74 -13.93
CA THR A 88 -10.43 -20.08 -13.85
C THR A 88 -10.57 -20.62 -12.44
N GLY A 89 -9.80 -20.10 -11.46
CA GLY A 89 -9.70 -20.66 -10.11
C GLY A 89 -8.90 -21.95 -9.99
N VAL A 90 -8.32 -22.44 -11.10
CA VAL A 90 -7.52 -23.66 -11.08
C VAL A 90 -6.23 -23.40 -10.32
N THR A 91 -5.98 -24.25 -9.32
CA THR A 91 -4.83 -24.17 -8.41
C THR A 91 -4.03 -25.46 -8.51
N ARG A 92 -2.72 -25.32 -8.61
CA ARG A 92 -1.75 -26.41 -8.51
C ARG A 92 -0.65 -26.02 -7.54
N SER A 93 -0.25 -26.99 -6.73
CA SER A 93 0.85 -26.80 -5.78
C SER A 93 1.90 -27.89 -5.87
N ALA A 94 3.14 -27.53 -5.58
CA ALA A 94 4.25 -28.46 -5.40
C ALA A 94 4.74 -28.41 -3.96
N ASN A 95 5.02 -29.59 -3.40
CA ASN A 95 5.64 -29.73 -2.09
C ASN A 95 7.15 -29.89 -2.24
N VAL A 96 7.91 -28.91 -1.79
CA VAL A 96 9.37 -28.92 -1.80
C VAL A 96 9.87 -29.39 -0.44
N VAL A 97 10.45 -30.58 -0.44
CA VAL A 97 11.05 -31.25 0.73
C VAL A 97 12.45 -31.76 0.36
N PRO A 98 13.31 -32.07 1.34
CA PRO A 98 14.64 -32.64 1.09
C PRO A 98 14.59 -33.89 0.22
N GLY A 99 15.48 -33.95 -0.77
CA GLY A 99 15.54 -34.98 -1.80
C GLY A 99 14.45 -34.91 -2.87
N GLY A 100 13.52 -33.94 -2.79
CA GLY A 100 12.41 -33.80 -3.74
C GLY A 100 12.76 -33.01 -5.00
N VAL A 101 13.86 -32.26 -4.99
CA VAL A 101 14.34 -31.44 -6.13
C VAL A 101 15.81 -31.77 -6.37
N GLU A 102 16.17 -32.10 -7.61
CA GLU A 102 17.54 -32.42 -7.97
C GLU A 102 18.44 -31.16 -7.87
N PRO A 103 19.51 -31.18 -7.06
CA PRO A 103 20.42 -30.05 -6.93
C PRO A 103 21.25 -29.82 -8.20
N ARG A 104 21.49 -28.56 -8.56
CA ARG A 104 22.36 -28.17 -9.68
C ARG A 104 23.45 -27.20 -9.25
N ARG A 105 24.48 -27.04 -10.08
CA ARG A 105 25.46 -25.94 -9.92
C ARG A 105 24.95 -24.68 -10.62
N ASN A 106 25.11 -23.55 -9.94
CA ASN A 106 24.86 -22.24 -10.54
C ASN A 106 26.09 -21.64 -11.22
N ALA A 107 25.95 -20.45 -11.82
CA ALA A 107 27.04 -19.76 -12.51
C ALA A 107 28.27 -19.50 -11.63
N GLY A 108 28.08 -19.35 -10.31
CA GLY A 108 29.16 -19.21 -9.33
C GLY A 108 29.72 -20.54 -8.81
N GLY A 109 29.32 -21.68 -9.40
CA GLY A 109 29.78 -23.02 -9.02
C GLY A 109 29.24 -23.55 -7.70
N ARG A 110 28.32 -22.84 -7.02
CA ARG A 110 27.67 -23.31 -5.78
C ARG A 110 26.47 -24.20 -6.10
N TRP A 111 26.14 -25.09 -5.17
CA TRP A 111 24.98 -25.98 -5.29
C TRP A 111 23.70 -25.26 -4.85
N GLU A 112 22.62 -25.50 -5.59
CA GLU A 112 21.30 -24.91 -5.31
C GLU A 112 20.16 -25.84 -5.75
N LEU A 113 18.98 -25.61 -5.17
CA LEU A 113 17.71 -26.14 -5.66
C LEU A 113 17.07 -25.07 -6.56
N ALA A 114 16.87 -25.37 -7.83
CA ALA A 114 16.23 -24.46 -8.78
C ALA A 114 14.71 -24.64 -8.74
N LEU A 115 13.99 -23.65 -8.21
CA LEU A 115 12.54 -23.76 -8.01
C LEU A 115 11.73 -23.06 -9.11
N SER A 116 12.32 -22.08 -9.83
CA SER A 116 11.64 -21.42 -10.95
C SER A 116 11.06 -22.38 -12.00
N PRO A 117 11.75 -23.47 -12.42
CA PRO A 117 11.16 -24.43 -13.35
C PRO A 117 9.91 -25.14 -12.82
N ILE A 118 9.84 -25.37 -11.51
CA ILE A 118 8.67 -25.98 -10.86
C ILE A 118 7.49 -25.00 -10.93
N VAL A 119 7.71 -23.72 -10.62
CA VAL A 119 6.67 -22.69 -10.72
C VAL A 119 6.17 -22.54 -12.17
N ALA A 120 7.07 -22.56 -13.15
CA ALA A 120 6.70 -22.51 -14.57
C ALA A 120 5.88 -23.74 -15.01
N ALA A 121 6.21 -24.94 -14.52
CA ALA A 121 5.44 -26.15 -14.79
C ALA A 121 4.03 -26.06 -14.17
N LEU A 122 3.93 -25.62 -12.91
CA LEU A 122 2.64 -25.39 -12.25
C LEU A 122 1.79 -24.35 -12.99
N ALA A 123 2.41 -23.27 -13.48
CA ALA A 123 1.73 -22.25 -14.28
C ALA A 123 1.17 -22.83 -15.59
N ALA A 124 1.94 -23.66 -16.29
CA ALA A 124 1.47 -24.35 -17.48
C ALA A 124 0.29 -25.30 -17.18
N GLU A 125 0.34 -26.04 -16.06
CA GLU A 125 -0.74 -26.94 -15.64
C GLU A 125 -2.06 -26.22 -15.32
N VAL A 126 -2.00 -25.01 -14.75
CA VAL A 126 -3.20 -24.20 -14.50
C VAL A 126 -3.63 -23.36 -15.71
N GLY A 127 -2.92 -23.48 -16.84
CA GLY A 127 -3.16 -22.69 -18.05
C GLY A 127 -2.85 -21.20 -17.89
N ALA A 128 -1.96 -20.83 -16.96
CA ALA A 128 -1.51 -19.46 -16.80
C ALA A 128 -0.36 -19.16 -17.77
N VAL A 129 -0.56 -18.19 -18.65
CA VAL A 129 0.44 -17.72 -19.62
C VAL A 129 1.41 -16.74 -18.96
N GLU A 130 0.92 -15.98 -17.97
CA GLU A 130 1.71 -15.11 -17.12
C GLU A 130 1.33 -15.30 -15.65
N TYR A 131 2.28 -15.09 -14.75
CA TYR A 131 2.06 -15.16 -13.31
C TYR A 131 3.00 -14.23 -12.54
N ARG A 132 2.54 -13.80 -11.35
CA ARG A 132 3.26 -12.88 -10.46
C ARG A 132 3.19 -13.36 -9.01
N ASP A 133 4.19 -13.01 -8.21
CA ASP A 133 4.22 -13.34 -6.78
C ASP A 133 3.16 -12.51 -6.04
N ALA A 134 2.36 -13.15 -5.18
CA ALA A 134 1.32 -12.49 -4.39
C ALA A 134 1.88 -11.55 -3.31
N TYR A 135 3.16 -11.64 -2.97
CA TYR A 135 3.84 -10.71 -2.04
C TYR A 135 4.34 -9.42 -2.70
N GLY A 136 3.98 -9.18 -3.97
CA GLY A 136 4.31 -7.97 -4.71
C GLY A 136 3.86 -8.10 -6.16
N LEU A 137 2.56 -7.92 -6.39
CA LEU A 137 1.84 -8.12 -7.66
C LEU A 137 2.39 -7.28 -8.85
N GLU A 138 3.40 -6.45 -8.63
CA GLU A 138 4.06 -5.62 -9.65
C GLU A 138 5.39 -6.16 -10.16
N ARG A 139 6.00 -7.14 -9.49
CA ARG A 139 7.33 -7.63 -9.87
C ARG A 139 7.22 -8.93 -10.68
N LYS A 140 7.93 -8.99 -11.82
CA LYS A 140 8.18 -10.25 -12.52
C LYS A 140 8.77 -11.26 -11.52
N PRO A 141 8.43 -12.56 -11.61
CA PRO A 141 9.03 -13.57 -10.75
C PRO A 141 10.56 -13.48 -10.84
N CYS A 142 11.22 -13.13 -9.74
CA CYS A 142 12.68 -13.26 -9.65
C CYS A 142 13.04 -14.75 -9.71
N GLU A 143 14.28 -15.07 -10.11
CA GLU A 143 14.77 -16.45 -10.07
C GLU A 143 14.64 -16.98 -8.63
N LEU A 144 13.78 -17.99 -8.44
CA LEU A 144 13.56 -18.61 -7.14
C LEU A 144 14.52 -19.79 -7.00
N THR A 145 15.50 -19.65 -6.11
CA THR A 145 16.48 -20.68 -5.78
C THR A 145 16.64 -20.86 -4.28
N VAL A 146 16.98 -22.07 -3.86
CA VAL A 146 17.43 -22.37 -2.49
C VAL A 146 18.92 -22.69 -2.55
N MET A 147 19.75 -21.78 -2.05
CA MET A 147 21.19 -22.01 -1.97
C MET A 147 21.49 -23.10 -0.94
N LEU A 148 22.17 -24.17 -1.35
CA LEU A 148 22.58 -25.23 -0.43
C LEU A 148 23.83 -24.80 0.37
N PRO A 149 23.98 -25.28 1.62
CA PRO A 149 25.15 -25.04 2.44
C PRO A 149 26.47 -25.44 1.76
N ALA A 150 27.56 -24.75 2.10
CA ALA A 150 28.86 -24.94 1.46
C ALA A 150 29.47 -26.33 1.69
N ASP A 151 29.01 -27.06 2.69
CA ASP A 151 29.36 -28.44 3.05
C ASP A 151 28.52 -29.49 2.30
N TRP A 152 27.44 -29.11 1.61
CA TRP A 152 26.66 -30.05 0.81
C TRP A 152 27.48 -30.60 -0.37
N ARG A 153 27.51 -31.93 -0.55
CA ARG A 153 28.12 -32.60 -1.70
C ARG A 153 27.25 -33.75 -2.19
N PRO A 154 27.27 -34.09 -3.50
CA PRO A 154 26.43 -35.17 -4.04
C PRO A 154 26.80 -36.56 -3.53
N ASP A 155 28.05 -36.76 -3.09
CA ASP A 155 28.59 -38.02 -2.56
C ASP A 155 28.36 -38.22 -1.05
N LEU A 156 27.78 -37.23 -0.35
CA LEU A 156 27.39 -37.40 1.06
C LEU A 156 26.32 -38.49 1.21
N PRO A 157 26.28 -39.17 2.38
CA PRO A 157 25.17 -40.06 2.74
C PRO A 157 23.81 -39.36 2.57
N VAL A 158 22.80 -40.11 2.12
CA VAL A 158 21.45 -39.57 1.84
C VAL A 158 20.88 -38.81 3.03
N ALA A 159 21.06 -39.32 4.25
CA ALA A 159 20.59 -38.68 5.47
C ALA A 159 21.26 -37.31 5.70
N ASP A 160 22.55 -37.18 5.42
CA ASP A 160 23.28 -35.91 5.56
C ASP A 160 22.89 -34.90 4.49
N ARG A 161 22.72 -35.36 3.24
CA ARG A 161 22.20 -34.51 2.15
C ARG A 161 20.81 -33.98 2.49
N GLN A 162 19.90 -34.86 2.90
CA GLN A 162 18.54 -34.49 3.26
C GLN A 162 18.49 -33.55 4.49
N ARG A 163 19.37 -33.75 5.47
CA ARG A 163 19.49 -32.84 6.62
C ARG A 163 19.92 -31.43 6.17
N LEU A 164 20.95 -31.33 5.33
CA LEU A 164 21.45 -30.04 4.82
C LEU A 164 20.46 -29.34 3.90
N GLU A 165 19.78 -30.09 3.03
CA GLU A 165 18.69 -29.57 2.21
C GLU A 165 17.51 -29.10 3.07
N GLY A 166 17.16 -29.85 4.12
CA GLY A 166 16.12 -29.48 5.07
C GLY A 166 16.42 -28.19 5.81
N ALA A 167 17.66 -28.00 6.24
CA ALA A 167 18.13 -26.75 6.83
C ALA A 167 18.08 -25.59 5.81
N ALA A 168 18.48 -25.83 4.56
CA ALA A 168 18.42 -24.83 3.49
C ALA A 168 16.97 -24.38 3.20
N ILE A 169 16.03 -25.32 3.11
CA ILE A 169 14.61 -25.05 2.94
C ILE A 169 14.04 -24.31 4.15
N ALA A 170 14.38 -24.75 5.36
CA ALA A 170 13.94 -24.14 6.62
C ALA A 170 14.38 -22.68 6.78
N ARG A 171 15.49 -22.25 6.17
CA ARG A 171 15.90 -20.83 6.14
C ARG A 171 14.91 -19.93 5.38
N LEU A 172 14.04 -20.50 4.55
CA LEU A 172 12.92 -19.79 3.92
C LEU A 172 11.63 -19.81 4.76
N ALA A 173 11.70 -20.13 6.06
CA ALA A 173 10.56 -20.16 6.98
C ALA A 173 9.80 -18.83 7.13
N TRP A 174 10.39 -17.71 6.69
CA TRP A 174 9.69 -16.41 6.63
C TRP A 174 8.61 -16.39 5.54
N GLN A 175 8.70 -17.23 4.50
CA GLN A 175 7.67 -17.45 3.47
C GLN A 175 7.64 -18.93 3.04
N PRO A 176 7.16 -19.83 3.92
CA PRO A 176 7.20 -21.26 3.68
C PRO A 176 6.03 -21.74 2.78
N TRP A 177 5.08 -20.85 2.49
CA TRP A 177 4.10 -21.00 1.43
C TRP A 177 4.22 -19.80 0.49
N ARG A 178 4.64 -20.03 -0.76
CA ARG A 178 4.70 -19.02 -1.82
C ARG A 178 3.53 -19.19 -2.76
N LEU A 179 2.80 -18.09 -2.96
CA LEU A 179 1.62 -18.03 -3.81
C LEU A 179 1.91 -17.16 -5.04
N TYR A 180 1.62 -17.71 -6.21
CA TYR A 180 1.69 -17.01 -7.49
C TYR A 180 0.30 -16.91 -8.10
N CYS A 181 -0.08 -15.70 -8.52
CA CYS A 181 -1.34 -15.44 -9.21
C CYS A 181 -1.07 -15.30 -10.71
N GLY A 182 -1.71 -16.13 -11.52
CA GLY A 182 -1.58 -16.14 -12.97
C GLY A 182 -2.88 -15.84 -13.70
N ARG A 183 -2.76 -15.55 -15.01
CA ARG A 183 -3.86 -15.31 -15.93
C ARG A 183 -3.72 -16.14 -17.20
N SER A 184 -4.85 -16.50 -17.78
CA SER A 184 -4.97 -17.31 -19.00
C SER A 184 -4.64 -16.52 -20.25
N THR A 185 -4.77 -15.21 -20.19
CA THR A 185 -4.39 -14.28 -21.25
C THR A 185 -3.14 -13.52 -20.83
N PRO A 186 -2.11 -13.44 -21.68
CA PRO A 186 -0.96 -12.60 -21.39
C PRO A 186 -1.39 -11.13 -21.30
N THR A 187 -0.72 -10.37 -20.44
CA THR A 187 -0.78 -8.92 -20.50
C THR A 187 -0.24 -8.51 -21.87
N PRO A 188 -0.96 -7.70 -22.67
CA PRO A 188 -0.41 -7.21 -23.93
C PRO A 188 0.94 -6.54 -23.70
N ASP A 189 1.89 -6.76 -24.62
CA ASP A 189 3.16 -6.04 -24.60
C ASP A 189 2.85 -4.54 -24.60
N ARG A 190 3.44 -3.82 -23.63
CA ARG A 190 3.23 -2.39 -23.50
C ARG A 190 3.99 -1.68 -24.61
N ASP A 191 3.29 -0.93 -25.45
CA ASP A 191 3.88 0.05 -26.35
C ASP A 191 4.45 1.20 -25.50
N LEU A 192 5.76 1.17 -25.24
CA LEU A 192 6.41 2.11 -24.31
C LEU A 192 6.24 3.58 -24.75
N PRO A 193 6.39 3.95 -26.04
CA PRO A 193 5.99 5.26 -26.54
C PRO A 193 4.54 5.63 -26.20
N ALA A 194 3.58 4.72 -26.38
CA ALA A 194 2.17 4.97 -26.07
C ALA A 194 1.94 5.13 -24.56
N GLU A 195 2.62 4.36 -23.71
CA GLU A 195 2.50 4.49 -22.26
C GLU A 195 3.09 5.83 -21.76
N LEU A 196 4.26 6.23 -22.25
CA LEU A 196 4.83 7.54 -21.90
C LEU A 196 3.95 8.68 -22.44
N SER A 197 3.41 8.52 -23.65
CA SER A 197 2.43 9.46 -24.24
C SER A 197 1.18 9.60 -23.37
N ARG A 198 0.62 8.49 -22.87
CA ARG A 198 -0.50 8.47 -21.94
C ARG A 198 -0.16 9.19 -20.63
N LEU A 199 1.02 8.95 -20.06
CA LEU A 199 1.46 9.63 -18.84
C LEU A 199 1.61 11.15 -19.05
N CYS A 200 2.15 11.58 -20.19
CA CYS A 200 2.25 13.00 -20.56
C CYS A 200 0.86 13.63 -20.73
N HIS A 201 -0.05 12.94 -21.42
CA HIS A 201 -1.42 13.39 -21.61
C HIS A 201 -2.14 13.57 -20.27
N LEU A 202 -1.99 12.59 -19.36
CA LEU A 202 -2.57 12.69 -18.03
C LEU A 202 -1.94 13.83 -17.21
N ALA A 203 -0.66 14.17 -17.41
CA ALA A 203 -0.05 15.35 -16.79
C ALA A 203 -0.77 16.64 -17.21
N ASP A 204 -1.03 16.79 -18.51
CA ASP A 204 -1.75 17.94 -19.08
C ASP A 204 -3.19 17.99 -18.58
N LEU A 205 -3.89 16.85 -18.53
CA LEU A 205 -5.25 16.75 -17.98
C LEU A 205 -5.30 17.14 -16.50
N LEU A 206 -4.35 16.69 -15.70
CA LEU A 206 -4.36 16.93 -14.25
C LEU A 206 -3.76 18.28 -13.85
N SER A 207 -3.21 19.04 -14.80
CA SER A 207 -2.42 20.24 -14.53
C SER A 207 -1.28 19.93 -13.55
N LEU A 208 -0.44 18.95 -13.90
CA LEU A 208 0.74 18.51 -13.17
C LEU A 208 1.94 18.43 -14.10
N ASP A 209 3.13 18.40 -13.53
CA ASP A 209 4.33 18.05 -14.27
C ASP A 209 4.51 16.52 -14.28
N LEU A 210 4.82 15.94 -15.44
CA LEU A 210 5.42 14.61 -15.49
C LEU A 210 6.94 14.76 -15.53
N VAL A 211 7.62 14.21 -14.53
CA VAL A 211 9.08 14.27 -14.40
C VAL A 211 9.66 12.89 -14.69
N VAL A 212 10.55 12.84 -15.69
CA VAL A 212 11.46 11.72 -15.95
C VAL A 212 12.82 12.12 -15.41
N GLU A 213 13.32 11.41 -14.41
CA GLU A 213 14.57 11.74 -13.74
C GLU A 213 15.58 10.60 -13.85
N ALA A 214 16.83 10.97 -14.10
CA ALA A 214 17.97 10.07 -14.04
C ALA A 214 18.96 10.57 -12.98
N ARG A 215 19.36 9.71 -12.04
CA ARG A 215 20.37 10.03 -11.01
C ARG A 215 21.51 9.04 -11.00
N ARG A 216 22.69 9.51 -10.60
CA ARG A 216 23.84 8.63 -10.36
C ARG A 216 23.77 8.06 -8.95
N ALA A 217 23.62 6.75 -8.83
CA ALA A 217 23.61 6.06 -7.53
C ALA A 217 25.03 5.69 -7.06
N HIS A 218 25.89 5.27 -8.01
CA HIS A 218 27.32 4.99 -7.83
C HIS A 218 28.12 5.54 -9.02
N GLU A 219 29.46 5.43 -9.03
CA GLU A 219 30.32 6.04 -10.06
C GLU A 219 29.96 5.67 -11.52
N ARG A 220 29.19 4.59 -11.74
CA ARG A 220 28.82 4.10 -13.08
C ARG A 220 27.33 3.82 -13.29
N ASP A 221 26.52 3.75 -12.25
CA ASP A 221 25.12 3.33 -12.37
C ASP A 221 24.18 4.54 -12.37
N VAL A 222 23.35 4.62 -13.41
CA VAL A 222 22.28 5.61 -13.54
C VAL A 222 20.96 4.91 -13.22
N ILE A 223 20.22 5.47 -12.29
CA ILE A 223 18.88 5.01 -11.92
C ILE A 223 17.83 5.97 -12.47
N TRP A 224 16.72 5.42 -12.95
CA TRP A 224 15.64 6.13 -13.59
C TRP A 224 14.36 6.05 -12.78
N GLU A 225 13.61 7.16 -12.74
CA GLU A 225 12.31 7.28 -12.08
C GLU A 225 11.38 8.17 -12.92
N ILE A 226 10.08 7.82 -12.94
CA ILE A 226 9.01 8.61 -13.56
C ILE A 226 7.98 8.92 -12.49
N ARG A 227 7.59 10.19 -12.36
CA ARG A 227 6.65 10.64 -11.33
C ARG A 227 5.93 11.93 -11.71
N TYR A 228 4.78 12.17 -11.08
CA TYR A 228 4.12 13.46 -11.13
C TYR A 228 4.63 14.39 -10.03
N GLU A 229 4.69 15.68 -10.35
CA GLU A 229 5.03 16.75 -9.42
C GLU A 229 4.11 17.96 -9.59
N LEU A 230 3.98 18.75 -8.53
CA LEU A 230 3.43 20.09 -8.63
C LEU A 230 4.54 21.07 -9.00
N PRO A 231 4.29 22.04 -9.91
CA PRO A 231 5.28 23.03 -10.29
C PRO A 231 5.86 23.77 -9.08
N GLY A 232 7.19 23.87 -9.03
CA GLY A 232 7.91 24.46 -7.89
C GLY A 232 8.10 23.50 -6.70
N GLY A 233 7.73 22.24 -6.83
CA GLY A 233 8.07 21.18 -5.87
C GLY A 233 9.58 20.93 -5.81
N ALA A 234 10.07 20.60 -4.61
CA ALA A 234 11.48 20.31 -4.39
C ALA A 234 11.88 18.96 -5.02
N VAL A 235 13.13 18.87 -5.48
CA VAL A 235 13.68 17.61 -5.98
C VAL A 235 13.78 16.62 -4.79
N PRO A 236 13.20 15.41 -4.89
CA PRO A 236 13.19 14.47 -3.77
C PRO A 236 14.61 14.13 -3.32
N VAL A 237 14.85 13.97 -2.03
CA VAL A 237 16.18 13.57 -1.52
C VAL A 237 16.53 12.14 -1.96
N LYS A 238 15.56 11.22 -1.89
CA LYS A 238 15.73 9.81 -2.25
C LYS A 238 14.86 9.46 -3.45
N THR A 239 15.40 8.65 -4.35
CA THR A 239 14.62 7.95 -5.36
C THR A 239 13.88 6.79 -4.71
N ARG A 240 12.63 6.57 -5.08
CA ARG A 240 11.81 5.49 -4.52
C ARG A 240 11.85 4.24 -5.38
N ARG A 241 12.06 4.38 -6.69
CA ARG A 241 12.19 3.26 -7.64
C ARG A 241 13.57 3.26 -8.31
N TRP A 242 14.05 2.05 -8.59
CA TRP A 242 15.33 1.80 -9.26
C TRP A 242 15.08 1.06 -10.57
N ALA A 243 14.99 1.81 -11.66
CA ALA A 243 15.07 1.27 -13.01
C ALA A 243 16.46 1.54 -13.61
N ASN A 244 16.99 0.60 -14.38
CA ASN A 244 18.35 0.70 -14.95
C ASN A 244 18.41 1.57 -16.21
N ASP A 245 17.27 1.78 -16.86
CA ASP A 245 17.11 2.56 -18.09
C ASP A 245 15.69 3.12 -18.19
N LEU A 246 15.47 4.03 -19.15
CA LEU A 246 14.16 4.69 -19.32
C LEU A 246 13.07 3.69 -19.72
N SER A 247 13.39 2.72 -20.57
CA SER A 247 12.41 1.72 -21.03
C SER A 247 11.88 0.86 -19.87
N ALA A 248 12.77 0.42 -18.98
CA ALA A 248 12.43 -0.28 -17.76
C ALA A 248 11.63 0.61 -16.80
N ALA A 249 11.95 1.90 -16.72
CA ALA A 249 11.20 2.86 -15.90
C ALA A 249 9.75 3.02 -16.41
N ILE A 250 9.54 3.19 -17.72
CA ILE A 250 8.21 3.29 -18.34
C ILE A 250 7.44 1.99 -18.11
N ALA A 251 8.04 0.84 -18.40
CA ALA A 251 7.40 -0.46 -18.24
C ALA A 251 6.96 -0.73 -16.79
N ALA A 252 7.71 -0.24 -15.81
CA ALA A 252 7.47 -0.48 -14.39
C ALA A 252 6.57 0.57 -13.72
N THR A 253 6.24 1.70 -14.36
CA THR A 253 5.50 2.79 -13.71
C THR A 253 4.02 2.74 -14.08
N SER A 254 3.16 2.50 -13.09
CA SER A 254 1.71 2.77 -13.21
C SER A 254 1.40 4.24 -12.89
N VAL A 255 0.17 4.68 -13.19
CA VAL A 255 -0.30 6.02 -12.78
C VAL A 255 -0.25 6.19 -11.27
N SER A 256 -0.69 5.17 -10.50
CA SER A 256 -0.62 5.18 -9.04
C SER A 256 0.82 5.31 -8.55
N ASP A 257 1.76 4.63 -9.20
CA ASP A 257 3.19 4.72 -8.86
C ASP A 257 3.77 6.11 -9.10
N ALA A 258 3.41 6.71 -10.24
CA ALA A 258 3.86 8.06 -10.58
C ALA A 258 3.29 9.11 -9.60
N MET A 259 2.07 8.90 -9.11
CA MET A 259 1.43 9.77 -8.11
C MET A 259 1.97 9.58 -6.70
N PHE A 260 2.41 8.38 -6.34
CA PHE A 260 2.79 8.03 -4.99
C PHE A 260 3.85 8.98 -4.39
N GLY A 261 3.51 9.61 -3.25
CA GLY A 261 4.32 10.61 -2.56
C GLY A 261 4.28 12.02 -3.14
N LEU A 262 3.33 12.32 -4.03
CA LEU A 262 3.14 13.67 -4.57
C LEU A 262 2.94 14.69 -3.45
N VAL A 263 2.14 14.37 -2.44
CA VAL A 263 1.91 15.23 -1.27
C VAL A 263 3.21 15.57 -0.55
N GLU A 264 4.08 14.58 -0.32
CA GLU A 264 5.37 14.80 0.34
C GLU A 264 6.28 15.72 -0.49
N ARG A 265 6.33 15.52 -1.81
CA ARG A 265 7.13 16.34 -2.74
C ARG A 265 6.60 17.77 -2.88
N ALA A 266 5.28 17.92 -2.76
CA ALA A 266 4.60 19.21 -2.87
C ALA A 266 4.63 20.02 -1.57
N ARG A 267 5.28 19.54 -0.50
CA ARG A 267 5.30 20.18 0.83
C ARG A 267 5.63 21.68 0.80
N THR A 268 6.55 22.06 -0.06
CA THR A 268 7.02 23.45 -0.17
C THR A 268 6.54 24.14 -1.44
N ALA A 269 5.79 23.45 -2.31
CA ALA A 269 5.32 24.00 -3.57
C ALA A 269 4.35 25.16 -3.33
N PRO A 270 4.39 26.23 -4.16
CA PRO A 270 3.42 27.30 -4.09
C PRO A 270 2.03 26.79 -4.48
N ALA A 271 1.01 27.23 -3.75
CA ALA A 271 -0.38 26.91 -4.03
C ALA A 271 -0.98 27.97 -4.96
N HIS A 272 -1.53 27.56 -6.10
CA HIS A 272 -2.17 28.44 -7.07
C HIS A 272 -3.58 27.94 -7.38
N TYR A 273 -4.51 28.87 -7.58
CA TYR A 273 -5.75 28.54 -8.27
C TYR A 273 -5.47 28.17 -9.73
N LEU A 274 -6.39 27.43 -10.35
CA LEU A 274 -6.31 27.13 -11.77
C LEU A 274 -7.11 28.14 -12.58
N ARG A 275 -6.54 28.57 -13.70
CA ARG A 275 -7.28 29.32 -14.71
C ARG A 275 -8.31 28.39 -15.35
N PRO A 276 -9.57 28.84 -15.54
CA PRO A 276 -10.52 28.10 -16.34
C PRO A 276 -9.98 27.93 -17.76
N HIS A 277 -9.60 26.70 -18.14
CA HIS A 277 -9.22 26.36 -19.50
C HIS A 277 -10.19 25.30 -20.03
N PRO A 278 -10.54 25.30 -21.33
CA PRO A 278 -11.29 24.19 -21.91
C PRO A 278 -10.58 22.88 -21.57
N ALA A 279 -11.35 21.86 -21.18
CA ALA A 279 -10.80 20.51 -20.98
C ALA A 279 -9.92 20.16 -22.20
N HIS A 280 -8.68 19.74 -21.94
CA HIS A 280 -7.66 19.54 -22.95
C HIS A 280 -8.08 18.37 -23.86
N ARG A 281 -8.85 18.63 -24.92
CA ARG A 281 -9.36 17.61 -25.86
C ARG A 281 -8.31 17.11 -26.86
N ALA A 282 -7.06 17.54 -26.72
CA ALA A 282 -5.98 17.03 -27.55
C ALA A 282 -5.63 15.63 -27.05
N GLY A 283 -5.75 14.62 -27.92
CA GLY A 283 -5.36 13.24 -27.58
C GLY A 283 -3.86 13.11 -27.26
N PRO A 284 -3.40 11.89 -26.92
CA PRO A 284 -2.05 11.67 -26.46
C PRO A 284 -0.97 12.16 -27.45
N PRO A 285 0.09 12.86 -26.97
CA PRO A 285 1.13 13.40 -27.84
C PRO A 285 2.01 12.30 -28.43
N THR A 286 2.53 12.46 -29.65
CA THR A 286 3.56 11.54 -30.15
C THR A 286 4.89 11.77 -29.42
N ILE A 287 5.42 10.73 -28.75
CA ILE A 287 6.67 10.81 -27.98
C ILE A 287 7.74 9.90 -28.60
N ASP A 288 8.94 10.45 -28.80
CA ASP A 288 10.17 9.69 -29.12
C ASP A 288 10.93 9.41 -27.81
N VAL A 289 10.79 8.18 -27.29
CA VAL A 289 11.42 7.74 -26.03
C VAL A 289 12.94 7.86 -26.11
N ASP A 290 13.55 7.47 -27.22
CA ASP A 290 15.00 7.52 -27.39
C ASP A 290 15.50 8.98 -27.41
N GLN A 291 14.72 9.92 -27.94
CA GLN A 291 15.06 11.33 -27.89
C GLN A 291 15.07 11.87 -26.47
N VAL A 292 14.10 11.50 -25.64
CA VAL A 292 14.04 11.89 -24.22
C VAL A 292 15.26 11.32 -23.48
N GLU A 293 15.54 10.02 -23.66
CA GLU A 293 16.68 9.36 -23.02
C GLU A 293 18.02 9.97 -23.43
N ARG A 294 18.26 10.18 -24.73
CA ARG A 294 19.50 10.79 -25.23
C ARG A 294 19.72 12.19 -24.69
N ARG A 295 18.66 13.01 -24.55
CA ARG A 295 18.78 14.37 -24.01
C ARG A 295 19.13 14.36 -22.52
N ILE A 296 18.49 13.49 -21.73
CA ILE A 296 18.82 13.33 -20.31
C ILE A 296 20.28 12.88 -20.14
N HIS A 297 20.76 11.94 -20.96
CA HIS A 297 22.19 11.56 -20.95
C HIS A 297 23.11 12.72 -21.31
N ALA A 298 22.76 13.53 -22.32
CA ALA A 298 23.52 14.72 -22.66
C ALA A 298 23.57 15.75 -21.52
N ASP A 299 22.49 15.86 -20.73
CA ASP A 299 22.45 16.70 -19.54
C ASP A 299 23.30 16.14 -18.39
N LEU A 300 23.36 14.81 -18.23
CA LEU A 300 24.22 14.14 -17.25
C LEU A 300 25.72 14.30 -17.52
N ASP A 301 26.10 14.39 -18.80
CA ASP A 301 27.50 14.38 -19.25
C ASP A 301 28.01 15.71 -19.81
N GLY A 302 27.16 16.74 -19.95
CA GLY A 302 27.48 17.91 -20.75
C GLY A 302 28.45 18.93 -20.12
N ILE A 303 28.60 20.07 -20.80
CA ILE A 303 29.64 21.08 -20.53
C ILE A 303 29.48 21.66 -19.12
N GLY A 304 30.47 21.44 -18.25
CA GLY A 304 30.43 21.79 -16.82
C GLY A 304 30.87 20.67 -15.87
N GLY A 305 31.00 19.44 -16.38
CA GLY A 305 31.37 18.26 -15.60
C GLY A 305 30.19 17.31 -15.40
N ARG A 306 30.43 16.15 -14.77
CA ARG A 306 29.39 15.14 -14.54
C ARG A 306 28.38 15.64 -13.51
N ALA A 307 27.12 15.80 -13.92
CA ALA A 307 26.04 16.16 -12.99
C ALA A 307 25.63 14.97 -12.11
N PRO A 308 25.19 15.21 -10.85
CA PRO A 308 24.63 14.16 -9.99
C PRO A 308 23.31 13.57 -10.53
N GLY A 309 22.59 14.31 -11.37
CA GLY A 309 21.38 13.86 -12.03
C GLY A 309 20.88 14.84 -13.10
N ALA A 310 19.82 14.47 -13.80
CA ALA A 310 19.13 15.30 -14.78
C ALA A 310 17.63 14.94 -14.84
N GLN A 311 16.80 15.89 -15.29
CA GLN A 311 15.36 15.73 -15.43
C GLN A 311 14.89 16.18 -16.81
N ALA A 312 13.97 15.41 -17.41
CA ALA A 312 13.06 15.91 -18.43
C ALA A 312 11.67 16.09 -17.79
N ILE A 313 11.09 17.27 -17.95
CA ILE A 313 9.84 17.68 -17.32
C ILE A 313 8.84 18.00 -18.43
N TRP A 314 7.77 17.24 -18.53
CA TRP A 314 6.65 17.54 -19.43
C TRP A 314 5.74 18.56 -18.75
N ARG A 315 5.59 19.73 -19.39
CA ARG A 315 4.73 20.83 -18.93
C ARG A 315 4.20 21.60 -20.13
N ASP A 316 2.90 21.90 -20.14
CA ASP A 316 2.23 22.63 -21.23
C ASP A 316 2.48 21.98 -22.61
N GLY A 317 2.36 20.65 -22.69
CA GLY A 317 2.53 19.92 -23.95
C GLY A 317 3.96 19.86 -24.51
N ARG A 318 5.00 20.12 -23.70
CA ARG A 318 6.41 20.13 -24.14
C ARG A 318 7.39 19.67 -23.07
N TRP A 319 8.48 19.04 -23.51
CA TRP A 319 9.62 18.67 -22.66
C TRP A 319 10.54 19.85 -22.35
N GLN A 320 10.80 20.07 -21.07
CA GLN A 320 11.79 20.98 -20.51
C GLN A 320 12.92 20.15 -19.90
N HIS A 321 14.18 20.53 -20.10
CA HIS A 321 15.34 19.71 -19.72
C HIS A 321 16.26 20.45 -18.77
N THR A 322 16.51 19.91 -17.58
CA THR A 322 17.32 20.59 -16.56
C THR A 322 18.30 19.62 -15.90
N ARG A 323 19.48 20.13 -15.53
CA ARG A 323 20.46 19.38 -14.75
C ARG A 323 20.14 19.51 -13.27
N LEU A 324 20.47 18.49 -12.51
CA LEU A 324 20.50 18.57 -11.05
C LEU A 324 21.88 19.02 -10.59
N GLN A 325 21.92 19.90 -9.60
CA GLN A 325 23.13 20.36 -8.94
C GLN A 325 23.00 20.17 -7.43
N VAL A 326 24.14 20.04 -6.75
CA VAL A 326 24.15 20.03 -5.29
C VAL A 326 23.81 21.42 -4.80
N GLU A 327 22.71 21.54 -4.08
CA GLU A 327 22.28 22.79 -3.44
C GLU A 327 22.92 22.92 -2.07
N ASP A 328 22.85 21.85 -1.27
CA ASP A 328 23.36 21.83 0.10
C ASP A 328 23.71 20.42 0.55
N GLN A 329 24.42 20.31 1.67
CA GLN A 329 24.64 19.08 2.40
C GLN A 329 24.19 19.26 3.85
N VAL A 330 23.05 18.67 4.18
CA VAL A 330 22.46 18.80 5.52
C VAL A 330 22.81 17.61 6.38
N GLU A 331 23.17 17.86 7.63
CA GLU A 331 23.31 16.80 8.64
C GLU A 331 21.93 16.43 9.17
N VAL A 332 21.55 15.16 9.01
CA VAL A 332 20.36 14.57 9.59
C VAL A 332 20.78 13.72 10.78
N MET A 333 20.23 14.04 11.95
CA MET A 333 20.40 13.24 13.16
C MET A 333 19.14 12.43 13.41
N THR A 334 19.29 11.11 13.53
CA THR A 334 18.18 10.18 13.81
C THR A 334 18.49 9.43 15.09
N GLU A 335 17.58 9.50 16.06
CA GLU A 335 17.65 8.65 17.24
C GLU A 335 17.27 7.21 16.85
N GLU A 336 18.12 6.26 17.22
CA GLU A 336 17.88 4.84 17.05
C GLU A 336 17.22 4.28 18.31
N ALA A 337 16.51 3.15 18.17
CA ALA A 337 15.92 2.44 19.31
C ALA A 337 16.94 2.01 20.38
N THR A 338 18.25 2.08 20.11
CA THR A 338 19.32 1.86 21.08
C THR A 338 19.54 3.06 22.02
N GLY A 339 18.91 4.22 21.77
CA GLY A 339 19.18 5.48 22.44
C GLY A 339 20.46 6.17 21.95
N GLN A 340 21.05 5.71 20.83
CA GLN A 340 22.15 6.39 20.16
C GLN A 340 21.62 7.28 19.03
N VAL A 341 22.34 8.35 18.72
CA VAL A 341 22.00 9.29 17.65
C VAL A 341 22.92 9.05 16.46
N VAL A 342 22.34 8.68 15.31
CA VAL A 342 23.04 8.53 14.04
C VAL A 342 23.00 9.84 13.29
N ARG A 343 24.17 10.42 13.04
CA ARG A 343 24.40 11.58 12.20
C ARG A 343 24.77 11.13 10.79
N SER A 344 23.97 11.49 9.80
CA SER A 344 24.23 11.25 8.39
C SER A 344 24.22 12.55 7.61
N SER A 345 25.17 12.75 6.69
CA SER A 345 25.10 13.86 5.73
C SER A 345 24.25 13.45 4.54
N VAL A 346 23.31 14.32 4.16
CA VAL A 346 22.37 14.12 3.06
C VAL A 346 22.58 15.25 2.05
N THR A 347 22.88 14.88 0.81
CA THR A 347 23.01 15.84 -0.29
C THR A 347 21.63 16.26 -0.79
N LEU A 348 21.33 17.55 -0.69
CA LEU A 348 20.16 18.16 -1.29
C LEU A 348 20.48 18.53 -2.73
N LEU A 349 19.59 18.14 -3.64
CA LEU A 349 19.70 18.46 -5.06
C LEU A 349 18.67 19.52 -5.42
N ALA A 350 19.06 20.45 -6.29
CA ALA A 350 18.15 21.42 -6.91
C ALA A 350 18.29 21.37 -8.42
N ARG A 351 17.26 21.85 -9.12
CA ARG A 351 17.34 22.08 -10.57
C ARG A 351 18.29 23.24 -10.83
N ALA A 352 19.12 23.13 -11.85
CA ALA A 352 20.01 24.22 -12.28
C ALA A 352 19.21 25.45 -12.75
N TRP A 353 18.01 25.21 -13.27
CA TRP A 353 17.00 26.22 -13.57
C TRP A 353 15.61 25.59 -13.46
N GLU A 354 14.64 26.38 -13.00
CA GLU A 354 13.24 25.97 -12.89
C GLU A 354 12.49 26.22 -14.21
N PRO A 355 11.66 25.27 -14.70
CA PRO A 355 10.86 25.52 -15.89
C PRO A 355 9.92 26.71 -15.72
N PRO A 356 9.57 27.42 -16.82
CA PRO A 356 8.69 28.57 -16.76
C PRO A 356 7.35 28.25 -16.08
N ALA A 357 6.77 29.24 -15.38
CA ALA A 357 5.46 29.08 -14.75
C ALA A 357 4.44 28.53 -15.77
N PRO A 358 3.66 27.49 -15.41
CA PRO A 358 2.69 26.89 -16.31
C PRO A 358 1.61 27.88 -16.75
N GLY A 359 1.10 27.69 -17.97
CA GLY A 359 0.04 28.54 -18.53
C GLY A 359 -1.30 28.46 -17.79
N TRP A 360 -1.53 27.36 -17.07
CA TRP A 360 -2.77 27.06 -16.34
C TRP A 360 -2.81 27.61 -14.91
N GLN A 361 -1.70 28.11 -14.36
CA GLN A 361 -1.68 28.70 -13.02
C GLN A 361 -2.30 30.11 -13.03
N ASP A 362 -3.13 30.39 -12.03
CA ASP A 362 -3.67 31.71 -11.74
C ASP A 362 -3.01 32.32 -10.48
N GLU A 363 -3.73 33.18 -9.77
CA GLU A 363 -3.27 33.77 -8.52
C GLU A 363 -2.91 32.74 -7.44
N LEU A 364 -2.03 33.17 -6.53
CA LEU A 364 -1.64 32.37 -5.37
C LEU A 364 -2.81 32.20 -4.41
N ILE A 365 -2.98 30.99 -3.88
CA ILE A 365 -3.95 30.74 -2.81
C ILE A 365 -3.41 31.37 -1.52
N PRO A 366 -4.18 32.26 -0.85
CA PRO A 366 -3.78 32.82 0.42
C PRO A 366 -3.62 31.74 1.50
N TYR A 367 -2.68 31.93 2.42
CA TYR A 367 -2.47 31.02 3.55
C TYR A 367 -2.07 31.74 4.83
N GLY A 368 -2.37 31.12 5.97
CA GLY A 368 -1.86 31.49 7.29
C GLY A 368 -0.84 30.48 7.82
N PRO A 369 -0.10 30.82 8.89
CA PRO A 369 0.73 29.84 9.59
C PRO A 369 -0.13 28.73 10.22
N CYS A 370 0.37 27.50 10.22
CA CYS A 370 -0.32 26.38 10.87
C CYS A 370 -0.29 26.53 12.40
N PRO A 371 -1.45 26.48 13.10
CA PRO A 371 -1.50 26.63 14.55
C PRO A 371 -0.90 25.46 15.32
N ASP A 372 -0.83 24.27 14.70
CA ASP A 372 -0.33 23.04 15.33
C ASP A 372 1.17 22.78 15.10
N CYS A 373 1.82 23.65 14.31
CA CYS A 373 3.23 23.54 13.99
C CYS A 373 3.99 24.73 14.58
N ASP A 374 4.98 24.44 15.42
CA ASP A 374 6.05 25.40 15.69
C ASP A 374 7.02 25.40 14.48
N PRO A 375 7.27 26.54 13.81
CA PRO A 375 8.22 26.61 12.71
C PRO A 375 9.68 26.41 13.13
N GLU A 376 10.02 26.63 14.41
CA GLU A 376 11.39 26.49 14.93
C GLU A 376 11.67 25.10 15.53
N HIS A 377 10.62 24.35 15.89
CA HIS A 377 10.75 23.04 16.54
C HIS A 377 9.83 21.99 15.93
N ARG A 378 10.26 20.73 15.85
CA ARG A 378 9.38 19.59 15.47
C ARG A 378 8.41 19.18 16.58
N LEU A 379 8.15 20.06 17.55
CA LEU A 379 7.22 19.82 18.65
C LEU A 379 5.81 20.09 18.16
N ARG A 380 4.87 19.24 18.58
CA ARG A 380 3.45 19.39 18.26
C ARG A 380 2.59 19.15 19.49
N PRO A 381 1.35 19.66 19.53
CA PRO A 381 0.38 19.32 20.55
C PRO A 381 0.32 17.81 20.76
N CYS A 382 0.49 17.39 22.00
CA CYS A 382 0.47 15.98 22.35
C CYS A 382 -0.94 15.43 22.20
N LEU A 383 -1.10 14.14 21.89
CA LEU A 383 -2.42 13.52 21.82
C LEU A 383 -3.22 13.66 23.14
N CYS A 384 -2.55 13.83 24.28
CA CYS A 384 -3.23 14.08 25.56
C CYS A 384 -3.92 15.45 25.67
N THR A 385 -3.61 16.40 24.77
CA THR A 385 -4.26 17.71 24.72
C THR A 385 -5.37 17.77 23.68
N LEU A 386 -5.67 16.65 22.99
CA LEU A 386 -6.79 16.59 22.05
C LEU A 386 -8.10 16.99 22.74
N ALA A 387 -9.01 17.57 21.96
CA ALA A 387 -10.26 18.16 22.46
C ALA A 387 -10.06 19.27 23.51
N ASN A 388 -8.97 20.03 23.39
CA ASN A 388 -8.63 21.16 24.27
C ASN A 388 -8.53 20.78 25.75
N GLN A 389 -8.12 19.55 26.03
CA GLN A 389 -7.87 19.11 27.40
C GLN A 389 -6.56 19.72 27.91
N PRO A 390 -6.48 20.11 29.20
CA PRO A 390 -5.22 20.51 29.79
C PRO A 390 -4.22 19.33 29.69
N PRO A 391 -2.92 19.61 29.48
CA PRO A 391 -1.91 18.56 29.41
C PRO A 391 -1.97 17.63 30.61
N ASP A 392 -2.06 16.31 30.36
CA ASP A 392 -1.96 15.32 31.43
C ASP A 392 -0.52 15.35 31.99
N PRO A 393 -0.32 15.70 33.28
CA PRO A 393 1.00 15.78 33.90
C PRO A 393 1.78 14.45 33.84
N ASN A 394 1.09 13.33 33.70
CA ASN A 394 1.67 11.99 33.64
C ASN A 394 1.67 11.39 32.22
N CYS A 395 1.37 12.20 31.19
CA CYS A 395 1.34 11.70 29.82
C CYS A 395 2.71 11.12 29.43
N PRO A 396 2.81 9.84 29.04
CA PRO A 396 4.08 9.23 28.67
C PRO A 396 4.67 9.82 27.37
N GLY A 397 3.85 10.49 26.55
CA GLY A 397 4.29 11.11 25.29
C GLY A 397 4.95 12.48 25.48
N CYS A 398 4.37 13.36 26.31
CA CYS A 398 4.88 14.72 26.52
C CYS A 398 5.46 14.98 27.91
N SER A 399 5.36 14.02 28.84
CA SER A 399 5.75 14.19 30.25
C SER A 399 5.15 15.43 30.90
N GLY A 400 3.89 15.73 30.59
CA GLY A 400 3.18 16.91 31.10
C GLY A 400 3.44 18.22 30.35
N ALA A 401 4.32 18.24 29.33
CA ALA A 401 4.61 19.45 28.56
C ALA A 401 3.46 19.87 27.63
N GLY A 402 2.51 18.98 27.36
CA GLY A 402 1.43 19.21 26.39
C GLY A 402 1.90 19.19 24.94
N VAL A 403 3.20 19.06 24.69
CA VAL A 403 3.81 18.95 23.36
C VAL A 403 4.80 17.80 23.31
N ALA A 404 4.89 17.12 22.17
CA ALA A 404 5.82 16.02 21.96
C ALA A 404 6.42 16.09 20.54
N PRO A 405 7.67 15.62 20.34
CA PRO A 405 8.18 15.37 19.01
C PRO A 405 7.36 14.26 18.34
N THR A 406 7.07 14.41 17.06
CA THR A 406 6.33 13.41 16.30
C THR A 406 6.98 13.17 14.94
N THR A 407 6.99 11.90 14.54
CA THR A 407 7.48 11.44 13.24
C THR A 407 6.40 11.41 12.16
N MET A 408 5.13 11.53 12.55
CA MET A 408 3.99 11.59 11.62
C MET A 408 3.87 13.00 11.04
N PRO A 409 3.37 13.19 9.81
CA PRO A 409 3.07 14.54 9.30
C PRO A 409 2.01 15.27 10.14
N CYS A 410 2.03 16.60 10.14
CA CYS A 410 1.01 17.38 10.83
C CYS A 410 -0.37 17.12 10.19
N PRO A 411 -1.40 16.72 10.96
CA PRO A 411 -2.71 16.44 10.39
C PRO A 411 -3.35 17.68 9.75
N THR A 412 -3.00 18.87 10.24
CA THR A 412 -3.57 20.14 9.76
C THR A 412 -2.90 20.69 8.51
N CYS A 413 -1.56 20.59 8.39
CA CYS A 413 -0.83 21.20 7.26
C CYS A 413 0.09 20.26 6.47
N GLY A 414 0.20 18.98 6.86
CA GLY A 414 1.10 18.02 6.21
C GLY A 414 2.59 18.40 6.31
N ASP A 415 2.96 19.15 7.34
CA ASP A 415 4.29 19.76 7.56
C ASP A 415 4.68 20.86 6.56
N SER A 416 3.73 21.43 5.81
CA SER A 416 4.00 22.66 5.05
C SER A 416 4.16 23.90 5.93
N HIS A 417 3.72 23.84 7.19
CA HIS A 417 3.55 24.97 8.10
C HIS A 417 2.55 26.03 7.59
N ARG A 418 1.75 25.71 6.57
CA ARG A 418 0.80 26.60 5.92
C ARG A 418 -0.60 26.01 5.93
N VAL A 419 -1.58 26.83 6.28
CA VAL A 419 -3.00 26.50 6.17
C VAL A 419 -3.61 27.40 5.10
N HIS A 420 -3.93 26.80 3.96
CA HIS A 420 -4.48 27.51 2.81
C HIS A 420 -5.94 27.88 3.04
N GLN A 421 -6.33 29.09 2.63
CA GLN A 421 -7.70 29.62 2.74
C GLN A 421 -8.59 29.20 1.56
N GLY A 422 -8.03 28.44 0.63
CA GLY A 422 -8.70 27.87 -0.53
C GLY A 422 -8.03 26.59 -0.97
N LEU A 423 -8.63 25.93 -1.95
CA LEU A 423 -8.21 24.63 -2.46
C LEU A 423 -8.56 24.54 -3.93
N VAL A 424 -7.78 23.79 -4.70
CA VAL A 424 -8.22 23.31 -6.01
C VAL A 424 -8.52 21.82 -5.93
N LEU A 425 -9.76 21.48 -6.21
CA LEU A 425 -10.20 20.12 -6.47
C LEU A 425 -9.90 19.78 -7.93
N THR A 426 -9.16 18.71 -8.17
CA THR A 426 -9.08 18.03 -9.46
C THR A 426 -9.66 16.64 -9.30
N MET A 427 -10.65 16.30 -10.12
CA MET A 427 -11.27 14.98 -10.12
C MET A 427 -11.20 14.36 -11.51
N THR A 428 -10.84 13.08 -11.61
CA THR A 428 -10.58 12.39 -12.88
C THR A 428 -11.02 10.93 -12.88
N ASP A 429 -11.23 10.34 -14.05
CA ASP A 429 -11.38 8.90 -14.26
C ASP A 429 -10.07 8.22 -14.72
N LEU A 430 -8.94 8.95 -14.73
CA LEU A 430 -7.63 8.53 -15.25
C LEU A 430 -7.56 8.25 -16.76
N ASP A 431 -8.62 8.57 -17.50
CA ASP A 431 -8.70 8.44 -18.94
C ASP A 431 -8.91 9.82 -19.57
N GLU A 432 -10.11 10.16 -20.01
CA GLU A 432 -10.39 11.42 -20.68
C GLU A 432 -11.14 12.44 -19.79
N ALA A 433 -11.84 11.99 -18.74
CA ALA A 433 -12.67 12.86 -17.95
C ALA A 433 -11.86 13.50 -16.82
N THR A 434 -11.78 14.83 -16.82
CA THR A 434 -11.20 15.61 -15.72
C THR A 434 -11.99 16.89 -15.50
N LEU A 435 -12.21 17.24 -14.23
CA LEU A 435 -12.69 18.56 -13.82
C LEU A 435 -11.70 19.22 -12.87
N HIS A 436 -11.70 20.54 -12.90
CA HIS A 436 -11.00 21.39 -11.94
C HIS A 436 -11.97 22.39 -11.36
N VAL A 437 -12.00 22.50 -10.03
CA VAL A 437 -12.85 23.45 -9.31
C VAL A 437 -11.99 24.16 -8.28
N ASN A 438 -11.96 25.49 -8.37
CA ASN A 438 -11.38 26.34 -7.34
C ASN A 438 -12.41 26.46 -6.21
N TRP A 439 -12.09 25.93 -5.04
CA TRP A 439 -12.86 26.11 -3.80
C TRP A 439 -12.25 27.26 -3.00
N LEU A 440 -13.06 28.29 -2.77
CA LEU A 440 -12.70 29.47 -2.00
C LEU A 440 -13.89 29.91 -1.14
N VAL A 441 -13.63 30.72 -0.13
CA VAL A 441 -14.67 31.46 0.60
C VAL A 441 -15.14 32.60 -0.29
N PRO A 442 -16.41 32.63 -0.73
CA PRO A 442 -16.90 33.72 -1.57
C PRO A 442 -17.14 34.99 -0.76
N ASP A 443 -17.14 36.13 -1.44
CA ASP A 443 -17.44 37.44 -0.84
C ASP A 443 -18.89 37.56 -0.33
N GLN A 444 -19.78 36.68 -0.78
CA GLN A 444 -21.19 36.65 -0.38
C GLN A 444 -21.43 35.58 0.68
N VAL A 445 -22.27 35.89 1.67
CA VAL A 445 -22.68 34.93 2.69
C VAL A 445 -23.40 33.77 2.01
N ILE A 446 -22.89 32.55 2.21
CA ILE A 446 -23.55 31.32 1.78
C ILE A 446 -24.39 30.78 2.93
N ASP A 447 -25.58 30.28 2.62
CA ASP A 447 -26.40 29.54 3.57
C ASP A 447 -25.78 28.15 3.82
N VAL A 448 -25.39 27.90 5.07
CA VAL A 448 -24.78 26.64 5.51
C VAL A 448 -25.58 26.14 6.71
N PRO A 449 -26.60 25.28 6.50
CA PRO A 449 -27.49 24.87 7.58
C PRO A 449 -26.79 23.98 8.62
N LEU A 450 -27.16 24.17 9.89
CA LEU A 450 -26.88 23.25 10.97
C LEU A 450 -27.74 21.98 10.77
N VAL A 451 -27.10 20.84 10.57
CA VAL A 451 -27.78 19.56 10.27
C VAL A 451 -27.72 18.55 11.41
N ALA A 452 -26.72 18.63 12.28
CA ALA A 452 -26.62 17.75 13.45
C ALA A 452 -25.77 18.35 14.58
N THR A 453 -25.60 17.59 15.66
CA THR A 453 -24.71 17.93 16.78
C THR A 453 -24.02 16.66 17.26
N GLN A 454 -22.69 16.67 17.32
CA GLN A 454 -21.89 15.54 17.79
C GLN A 454 -22.20 15.21 19.26
N PRO A 455 -21.99 13.95 19.71
CA PRO A 455 -21.94 13.60 21.12
C PRO A 455 -20.87 14.46 21.84
N GLY A 456 -21.30 15.48 22.57
CA GLY A 456 -20.41 16.50 23.15
C GLY A 456 -20.78 17.95 22.82
N GLY A 457 -21.79 18.18 21.98
CA GLY A 457 -22.37 19.51 21.74
C GLY A 457 -21.76 20.29 20.57
N LYS A 458 -20.80 19.71 19.85
CA LYS A 458 -20.19 20.37 18.68
C LYS A 458 -21.16 20.37 17.49
N PRO A 459 -21.45 21.53 16.88
CA PRO A 459 -22.38 21.60 15.76
C PRO A 459 -21.79 21.03 14.47
N VAL A 460 -22.65 20.40 13.66
CA VAL A 460 -22.31 19.83 12.35
C VAL A 460 -23.11 20.55 11.27
N PHE A 461 -22.40 21.11 10.30
CA PHE A 461 -22.94 21.92 9.22
C PHE A 461 -22.85 21.20 7.88
N GLN A 462 -23.79 21.50 6.99
CA GLN A 462 -23.85 20.95 5.63
C GLN A 462 -23.52 22.01 4.60
N LEU A 463 -22.46 21.77 3.82
CA LEU A 463 -22.02 22.69 2.77
C LEU A 463 -22.86 22.52 1.50
N PRO A 464 -22.99 23.57 0.67
CA PRO A 464 -23.66 23.48 -0.64
C PRO A 464 -23.02 22.44 -1.57
N LEU A 465 -23.81 21.97 -2.55
CA LEU A 465 -23.41 20.94 -3.53
C LEU A 465 -22.07 21.22 -4.24
N CYS A 466 -21.70 22.48 -4.45
CA CYS A 466 -20.44 22.84 -5.11
C CYS A 466 -19.17 22.47 -4.30
N TYR A 467 -19.31 22.17 -3.00
CA TYR A 467 -18.23 21.71 -2.13
C TYR A 467 -18.30 20.20 -1.81
N GLN A 468 -19.30 19.48 -2.33
CA GLN A 468 -19.51 18.06 -2.07
C GLN A 468 -18.85 17.22 -3.17
N LEU A 469 -17.95 16.29 -2.82
CA LEU A 469 -17.33 15.44 -3.85
C LEU A 469 -18.33 14.50 -4.50
N ASP A 470 -19.36 14.04 -3.81
CA ASP A 470 -20.36 13.13 -4.36
C ASP A 470 -21.10 13.75 -5.54
N HIS A 471 -21.44 15.04 -5.40
CA HIS A 471 -22.05 15.82 -6.48
C HIS A 471 -21.14 15.87 -7.71
N TRP A 472 -19.85 16.16 -7.52
CA TRP A 472 -18.89 16.21 -8.62
C TRP A 472 -18.60 14.86 -9.24
N ALA A 473 -18.54 13.79 -8.44
CA ALA A 473 -18.34 12.43 -8.91
C ALA A 473 -19.49 12.01 -9.84
N MET A 474 -20.73 12.27 -9.44
CA MET A 474 -21.91 12.00 -10.27
C MET A 474 -21.91 12.82 -11.57
N ASN A 475 -21.46 14.08 -11.53
CA ASN A 475 -21.35 14.93 -12.73
C ASN A 475 -20.31 14.39 -13.74
N LEU A 476 -19.27 13.68 -13.29
CA LEU A 476 -18.32 12.96 -14.15
C LEU A 476 -18.80 11.55 -14.55
N GLY A 477 -19.95 11.09 -14.07
CA GLY A 477 -20.44 9.74 -14.29
C GLY A 477 -19.80 8.66 -13.40
N GLY A 478 -19.01 9.08 -12.40
CA GLY A 478 -18.41 8.21 -11.39
C GLY A 478 -19.37 7.88 -10.24
N ARG A 479 -19.00 6.88 -9.42
CA ARG A 479 -19.74 6.53 -8.20
C ARG A 479 -19.01 7.11 -6.98
N PRO A 480 -19.72 7.77 -6.04
CA PRO A 480 -19.14 8.23 -4.77
C PRO A 480 -18.32 7.17 -4.01
N ALA A 481 -18.81 5.93 -4.01
CA ALA A 481 -18.16 4.81 -3.34
C ALA A 481 -16.81 4.38 -3.93
N ASP A 482 -16.46 4.88 -5.13
CA ASP A 482 -15.18 4.61 -5.80
C ASP A 482 -14.17 5.76 -5.61
N LEU A 483 -14.54 6.83 -4.89
CA LEU A 483 -13.67 7.99 -4.68
C LEU A 483 -12.43 7.64 -3.86
N THR A 484 -11.26 7.90 -4.45
CA THR A 484 -9.95 7.67 -3.83
C THR A 484 -9.02 8.85 -4.06
N TYR A 485 -8.13 9.13 -3.11
CA TYR A 485 -7.02 10.06 -3.34
C TYR A 485 -6.08 9.50 -4.40
N LEU A 486 -5.68 10.34 -5.37
CA LEU A 486 -4.71 9.93 -6.40
C LEU A 486 -3.33 9.60 -5.82
N ASP A 487 -2.95 10.25 -4.72
CA ASP A 487 -1.74 9.89 -3.97
C ASP A 487 -2.08 8.79 -2.95
N GLY A 488 -1.45 7.62 -3.10
CA GLY A 488 -1.61 6.48 -2.19
C GLY A 488 -2.86 5.63 -2.39
N GLY A 489 -3.86 6.09 -3.17
CA GLY A 489 -5.05 5.29 -3.51
C GLY A 489 -6.00 5.06 -2.33
N HIS A 490 -5.89 5.86 -1.26
CA HIS A 490 -6.73 5.73 -0.08
C HIS A 490 -8.15 6.24 -0.34
N GLU A 491 -9.14 5.63 0.31
CA GLU A 491 -10.53 6.09 0.22
C GLU A 491 -10.69 7.51 0.77
N VAL A 492 -11.60 8.28 0.16
CA VAL A 492 -11.93 9.63 0.61
C VAL A 492 -12.90 9.57 1.79
N GLY A 493 -12.71 10.44 2.80
CA GLY A 493 -13.56 10.51 3.98
C GLY A 493 -15.00 10.94 3.69
N GLN A 494 -15.95 10.55 4.56
CA GLN A 494 -17.39 10.79 4.35
C GLN A 494 -17.70 12.29 4.38
N ASP A 495 -17.14 12.99 5.36
CA ASP A 495 -17.32 14.43 5.52
C ASP A 495 -16.97 15.22 4.25
N LEU A 496 -15.93 14.79 3.51
CA LEU A 496 -15.53 15.42 2.26
C LEU A 496 -16.41 15.01 1.07
N CYS A 497 -16.91 13.77 1.06
CA CYS A 497 -17.88 13.26 0.10
C CYS A 497 -19.21 14.03 0.16
N GLU A 498 -19.78 14.10 1.37
CA GLU A 498 -21.08 14.70 1.65
C GLU A 498 -21.00 16.21 1.87
N GLY A 499 -19.80 16.77 2.06
CA GLY A 499 -19.59 18.18 2.39
C GLY A 499 -20.09 18.56 3.77
N THR A 500 -19.92 17.69 4.76
CA THR A 500 -20.23 17.99 6.15
C THR A 500 -18.99 18.48 6.89
N VAL A 501 -19.19 19.29 7.93
CA VAL A 501 -18.09 19.78 8.77
C VAL A 501 -18.54 19.93 10.21
N THR A 502 -17.75 19.38 11.13
CA THR A 502 -17.89 19.65 12.55
C THR A 502 -17.02 20.86 12.92
N VAL A 503 -17.60 21.85 13.59
CA VAL A 503 -16.85 23.01 14.12
C VAL A 503 -16.80 22.98 15.64
N ASP A 504 -15.85 23.71 16.24
CA ASP A 504 -15.68 23.72 17.70
C ASP A 504 -16.73 24.60 18.38
N HIS A 505 -17.07 25.73 17.76
CA HIS A 505 -18.07 26.68 18.26
C HIS A 505 -19.09 27.09 17.19
N PRO A 506 -20.38 27.36 17.55
CA PRO A 506 -21.41 27.75 16.59
C PRO A 506 -21.12 29.02 15.78
N GLU A 507 -20.27 29.91 16.30
CA GLU A 507 -19.83 31.15 15.66
C GLU A 507 -18.65 30.97 14.70
N ASP A 508 -17.99 29.80 14.70
CA ASP A 508 -16.91 29.50 13.76
C ASP A 508 -17.46 29.46 12.33
N ASP A 509 -16.70 29.99 11.36
CA ASP A 509 -17.05 29.88 9.94
C ASP A 509 -16.93 28.41 9.48
N PRO A 510 -18.07 27.74 9.15
CA PRO A 510 -18.04 26.33 8.77
C PRO A 510 -17.34 26.11 7.43
N LEU A 511 -17.45 27.03 6.48
CA LEU A 511 -16.80 26.90 5.18
C LEU A 511 -15.29 27.04 5.33
N ALA A 512 -14.82 28.04 6.08
CA ALA A 512 -13.40 28.18 6.37
C ALA A 512 -12.85 26.91 7.06
N ARG A 513 -13.57 26.38 8.06
CA ARG A 513 -13.19 25.13 8.71
C ARG A 513 -13.16 23.94 7.75
N TYR A 514 -14.14 23.82 6.87
CA TYR A 514 -14.21 22.75 5.88
C TYR A 514 -13.03 22.81 4.91
N LEU A 515 -12.66 23.99 4.41
CA LEU A 515 -11.51 24.16 3.52
C LEU A 515 -10.18 23.81 4.22
N VAL A 516 -10.04 24.14 5.50
CA VAL A 516 -8.89 23.72 6.31
C VAL A 516 -8.84 22.19 6.44
N ASN A 517 -9.97 21.53 6.72
CA ASN A 517 -10.02 20.08 6.85
C ASN A 517 -9.78 19.37 5.50
N ALA A 518 -10.39 19.87 4.42
CA ALA A 518 -10.22 19.35 3.06
C ALA A 518 -8.80 19.54 2.53
N GLY A 519 -8.15 20.66 2.89
CA GLY A 519 -6.74 20.93 2.59
C GLY A 519 -5.77 20.28 3.59
N GLY A 520 -6.28 19.65 4.65
CA GLY A 520 -5.49 18.99 5.68
C GLY A 520 -4.56 17.95 5.07
N GLY A 521 -3.25 18.11 5.28
CA GLY A 521 -2.26 17.21 4.68
C GLY A 521 -1.99 17.42 3.19
N HIS A 522 -2.57 18.44 2.54
CA HIS A 522 -2.37 18.76 1.11
C HIS A 522 -1.62 20.11 0.93
N PRO A 523 -0.28 20.10 1.02
CA PRO A 523 0.54 21.28 1.30
C PRO A 523 0.60 22.36 0.20
N ALA A 524 0.09 22.05 -1.00
CA ALA A 524 0.01 22.97 -2.13
C ALA A 524 -1.43 23.39 -2.48
N GLY A 525 -2.38 23.18 -1.55
CA GLY A 525 -3.79 23.50 -1.77
C GLY A 525 -4.41 22.70 -2.92
N ARG A 526 -3.97 21.45 -3.11
CA ARG A 526 -4.39 20.57 -4.21
C ARG A 526 -4.99 19.28 -3.68
N LEU A 527 -6.28 19.08 -3.95
CA LEU A 527 -7.00 17.85 -3.69
C LEU A 527 -7.20 17.11 -5.00
N LEU A 528 -6.54 15.96 -5.15
CA LEU A 528 -6.54 15.17 -6.38
C LEU A 528 -7.28 13.86 -6.13
N VAL A 529 -8.41 13.66 -6.81
CA VAL A 529 -9.34 12.55 -6.56
C VAL A 529 -9.59 11.75 -7.82
N CYS A 530 -9.58 10.43 -7.69
CA CYS A 530 -9.93 9.48 -8.73
C CYS A 530 -11.37 8.98 -8.54
N THR A 531 -12.11 8.87 -9.63
CA THR A 531 -13.47 8.30 -9.70
C THR A 531 -13.50 6.90 -10.30
N ALA A 532 -12.38 6.45 -10.87
CA ALA A 532 -12.30 5.14 -11.48
C ALA A 532 -12.30 4.05 -10.38
N PRO A 533 -13.13 3.00 -10.53
CA PRO A 533 -13.10 1.90 -9.59
C PRO A 533 -11.71 1.24 -9.59
N PRO A 534 -11.21 0.79 -8.42
CA PRO A 534 -9.96 0.06 -8.35
C PRO A 534 -9.94 -1.13 -9.30
N ALA A 535 -8.81 -1.33 -9.98
CA ALA A 535 -8.62 -2.48 -10.86
C ALA A 535 -8.51 -3.78 -10.03
N ALA A 536 -9.65 -4.43 -9.79
CA ALA A 536 -9.74 -5.64 -8.99
C ALA A 536 -10.53 -6.75 -9.72
N PRO A 537 -10.15 -8.02 -9.56
CA PRO A 537 -10.95 -9.16 -9.98
C PRO A 537 -12.36 -9.15 -9.36
N PRO A 538 -13.38 -9.64 -10.09
CA PRO A 538 -14.69 -9.93 -9.53
C PRO A 538 -14.61 -10.81 -8.28
N LEU A 539 -15.54 -10.62 -7.33
CA LEU A 539 -15.58 -11.39 -6.09
C LEU A 539 -15.77 -12.90 -6.32
N THR A 540 -16.36 -13.31 -7.45
CA THR A 540 -16.44 -14.71 -7.87
C THR A 540 -15.05 -15.34 -8.09
N GLU A 541 -14.11 -14.60 -8.67
CA GLU A 541 -12.73 -15.05 -8.86
C GLU A 541 -12.01 -15.18 -7.52
N LEU A 542 -12.22 -14.26 -6.59
CA LEU A 542 -11.65 -14.33 -5.24
C LEU A 542 -12.18 -15.52 -4.42
N VAL A 543 -13.48 -15.83 -4.54
CA VAL A 543 -14.05 -17.04 -3.93
C VAL A 543 -13.40 -18.28 -4.53
N ARG A 544 -13.30 -18.38 -5.87
CA ARG A 544 -12.63 -19.51 -6.52
C ARG A 544 -11.17 -19.63 -6.09
N LEU A 545 -10.44 -18.52 -5.96
CA LEU A 545 -9.08 -18.50 -5.45
C LEU A 545 -9.02 -19.10 -4.05
N ALA A 546 -9.85 -18.64 -3.11
CA ALA A 546 -9.83 -19.16 -1.74
C ALA A 546 -10.16 -20.65 -1.68
N LEU A 547 -11.18 -21.09 -2.43
CA LEU A 547 -11.55 -22.51 -2.54
C LEU A 547 -10.43 -23.35 -3.16
N GLY A 548 -9.77 -22.83 -4.20
CA GLY A 548 -8.62 -23.46 -4.85
C GLY A 548 -7.44 -23.64 -3.89
N LEU A 549 -7.21 -22.68 -3.01
CA LEU A 549 -6.20 -22.72 -1.94
C LEU A 549 -6.60 -23.59 -0.74
N HIS A 550 -7.78 -24.23 -0.78
CA HIS A 550 -8.38 -24.98 0.33
C HIS A 550 -8.54 -24.14 1.60
N GLN A 551 -8.70 -22.82 1.43
CA GLN A 551 -8.93 -21.87 2.49
C GLN A 551 -10.41 -21.46 2.54
N THR A 552 -10.74 -20.66 3.55
CA THR A 552 -12.04 -20.03 3.68
C THR A 552 -11.95 -18.57 3.26
N LEU A 553 -12.85 -18.13 2.39
CA LEU A 553 -13.08 -16.70 2.16
C LEU A 553 -14.23 -16.24 3.06
N VAL A 554 -14.03 -15.14 3.79
CA VAL A 554 -15.11 -14.43 4.49
C VAL A 554 -15.35 -13.12 3.77
N VAL A 555 -16.59 -12.91 3.34
CA VAL A 555 -17.06 -11.63 2.80
C VAL A 555 -18.01 -11.05 3.82
N THR A 556 -17.74 -9.84 4.30
CA THR A 556 -18.57 -9.09 5.24
C THR A 556 -19.15 -7.87 4.55
N LEU A 557 -20.43 -7.59 4.83
CA LEU A 557 -21.13 -6.39 4.42
C LEU A 557 -21.91 -5.82 5.60
N GLU A 558 -21.79 -4.53 5.82
CA GLU A 558 -22.68 -3.75 6.67
C GLU A 558 -23.44 -2.73 5.82
N ASP A 559 -24.76 -2.68 5.97
CA ASP A 559 -25.63 -1.77 5.22
C ASP A 559 -26.15 -0.70 6.19
N HIS A 560 -25.63 0.53 6.03
CA HIS A 560 -25.88 1.67 6.89
C HIS A 560 -27.09 2.52 6.47
N ARG A 561 -28.00 1.99 5.63
CA ARG A 561 -29.20 2.73 5.19
C ARG A 561 -30.06 3.33 6.30
N LEU A 562 -30.01 2.74 7.51
CA LEU A 562 -30.80 3.21 8.66
C LEU A 562 -30.21 4.48 9.28
N ASP A 563 -28.98 4.83 8.91
CA ASP A 563 -28.23 5.96 9.42
C ASP A 563 -28.08 7.09 8.36
N GLU A 564 -28.65 6.93 7.15
CA GLU A 564 -28.55 7.90 6.02
C GLU A 564 -29.01 9.33 6.37
N ASP A 565 -29.95 9.48 7.32
CA ASP A 565 -30.45 10.80 7.74
C ASP A 565 -29.60 11.45 8.85
N ASP A 566 -28.58 10.75 9.36
CA ASP A 566 -27.72 11.22 10.46
C ASP A 566 -26.28 11.45 9.97
N PRO A 567 -25.86 12.69 9.67
CA PRO A 567 -24.53 12.98 9.15
C PRO A 567 -23.39 12.75 10.18
N THR A 568 -23.72 12.38 11.42
CA THR A 568 -22.71 12.00 12.44
C THR A 568 -22.34 10.52 12.39
N LYS A 569 -22.99 9.73 11.53
CA LYS A 569 -22.80 8.30 11.40
C LYS A 569 -22.30 7.93 10.01
N ILE A 570 -21.76 6.72 9.90
CA ILE A 570 -21.30 6.15 8.63
C ILE A 570 -22.51 5.90 7.72
N HIS A 571 -22.41 6.30 6.45
CA HIS A 571 -23.45 6.08 5.43
C HIS A 571 -23.05 5.00 4.40
N GLY A 572 -24.03 4.50 3.65
CA GLY A 572 -23.81 3.59 2.54
C GLY A 572 -23.50 2.14 2.93
N GLU A 573 -22.56 1.51 2.23
CA GLU A 573 -22.17 0.11 2.43
C GLU A 573 -20.72 0.02 2.93
N GLY A 574 -20.49 -0.74 3.99
CA GLY A 574 -19.16 -1.15 4.43
C GLY A 574 -18.84 -2.57 3.99
N TRP A 575 -17.73 -2.78 3.29
CA TRP A 575 -17.28 -4.06 2.74
C TRP A 575 -15.97 -4.53 3.38
N GLY A 576 -15.84 -5.85 3.56
CA GLY A 576 -14.61 -6.50 4.00
C GLY A 576 -14.45 -7.88 3.37
N ILE A 577 -13.22 -8.23 2.97
CA ILE A 577 -12.88 -9.54 2.40
C ILE A 577 -11.63 -10.06 3.10
N GLU A 578 -11.71 -11.27 3.65
CA GLU A 578 -10.61 -11.89 4.38
C GLU A 578 -10.41 -13.36 3.97
N LEU A 579 -9.14 -13.78 3.90
CA LEU A 579 -8.75 -15.19 3.83
C LEU A 579 -8.46 -15.70 5.24
N ILE A 580 -9.15 -16.75 5.66
CA ILE A 580 -8.94 -17.38 6.98
C ILE A 580 -8.77 -18.90 6.89
N PRO A 581 -8.10 -19.52 7.89
CA PRO A 581 -8.04 -20.97 7.99
C PRO A 581 -9.45 -21.60 8.09
N PRO A 582 -9.66 -22.82 7.55
CA PRO A 582 -10.96 -23.53 7.61
C PRO A 582 -11.51 -23.74 9.02
N ASP A 583 -10.64 -23.86 10.03
CA ASP A 583 -11.06 -24.13 11.40
C ASP A 583 -11.10 -22.86 12.27
N ARG A 584 -10.76 -21.70 11.70
CA ARG A 584 -10.77 -20.44 12.45
C ARG A 584 -12.22 -20.05 12.78
N PRO A 585 -12.53 -19.72 14.05
CA PRO A 585 -13.82 -19.14 14.43
C PRO A 585 -14.08 -17.81 13.69
N MET A 586 -15.35 -17.48 13.49
CA MET A 586 -15.73 -16.19 12.90
C MET A 586 -15.33 -15.05 13.86
N PRO A 587 -14.72 -13.95 13.37
CA PRO A 587 -14.45 -12.78 14.19
C PRO A 587 -15.72 -12.26 14.85
N ALA A 588 -15.62 -11.80 16.11
CA ALA A 588 -16.74 -11.26 16.86
C ALA A 588 -17.13 -9.84 16.42
N ASP A 589 -16.16 -9.07 15.97
CA ASP A 589 -16.30 -7.67 15.55
C ASP A 589 -15.61 -7.52 14.18
N PRO A 590 -16.32 -7.85 13.08
CA PRO A 590 -15.76 -7.69 11.76
C PRO A 590 -15.70 -6.19 11.43
N LYS A 591 -14.71 -5.81 10.63
CA LYS A 591 -14.40 -4.41 10.36
C LYS A 591 -14.47 -4.10 8.87
N PRO A 592 -15.68 -3.98 8.30
CA PRO A 592 -15.86 -3.80 6.88
C PRO A 592 -15.68 -2.32 6.49
N TYR A 593 -14.42 -1.88 6.38
CA TYR A 593 -14.09 -0.46 6.21
C TYR A 593 -14.18 0.07 4.77
N GLN A 594 -14.31 -0.80 3.78
CA GLN A 594 -14.20 -0.41 2.37
C GLN A 594 -15.56 -0.01 1.81
N ARG A 595 -15.66 1.07 1.03
CA ARG A 595 -16.95 1.59 0.55
C ARG A 595 -17.56 0.82 -0.61
N SER A 596 -16.77 -0.02 -1.28
CA SER A 596 -17.21 -0.80 -2.43
C SER A 596 -16.63 -2.22 -2.42
N PRO A 597 -17.29 -3.19 -3.06
CA PRO A 597 -16.73 -4.53 -3.21
C PRO A 597 -15.45 -4.54 -4.06
N GLN A 598 -15.28 -3.57 -4.97
CA GLN A 598 -14.05 -3.42 -5.75
C GLN A 598 -12.88 -2.95 -4.88
N SER A 599 -13.08 -1.97 -4.00
CA SER A 599 -12.08 -1.50 -3.03
C SER A 599 -11.70 -2.62 -2.06
N ALA A 600 -12.70 -3.37 -1.55
CA ALA A 600 -12.44 -4.54 -0.72
C ALA A 600 -11.65 -5.63 -1.43
N ALA A 601 -11.91 -5.87 -2.72
CA ALA A 601 -11.18 -6.84 -3.52
C ALA A 601 -9.73 -6.39 -3.79
N ALA A 602 -9.51 -5.10 -4.08
CA ALA A 602 -8.18 -4.52 -4.25
C ALA A 602 -7.36 -4.64 -2.95
N CYS A 603 -7.94 -4.22 -1.83
CA CYS A 603 -7.31 -4.32 -0.51
C CYS A 603 -6.99 -5.79 -0.16
N PHE A 604 -7.92 -6.72 -0.40
CA PHE A 604 -7.68 -8.15 -0.19
C PHE A 604 -6.45 -8.66 -0.98
N LEU A 605 -6.30 -8.25 -2.24
CA LEU A 605 -5.18 -8.68 -3.07
C LEU A 605 -3.84 -8.09 -2.63
N GLU A 606 -3.84 -6.82 -2.19
CA GLU A 606 -2.65 -6.17 -1.63
C GLU A 606 -2.12 -6.94 -0.41
N TYR A 607 -3.02 -7.47 0.43
CA TYR A 607 -2.67 -8.22 1.63
C TYR A 607 -2.70 -9.74 1.45
N LEU A 608 -2.91 -10.27 0.24
CA LEU A 608 -3.08 -11.70 0.00
C LEU A 608 -1.85 -12.51 0.42
N GLY A 609 -0.63 -12.05 0.12
CA GLY A 609 0.59 -12.70 0.58
C GLY A 609 0.64 -12.84 2.10
N ASN A 610 0.31 -11.75 2.82
CA ASN A 610 0.25 -11.75 4.28
C ASN A 610 -0.86 -12.66 4.82
N ALA A 611 -2.01 -12.70 4.16
CA ALA A 611 -3.11 -13.59 4.53
C ALA A 611 -2.74 -15.07 4.31
N ALA A 612 -2.09 -15.39 3.19
CA ALA A 612 -1.55 -16.73 2.91
C ALA A 612 -0.47 -17.15 3.90
N HIS A 613 0.37 -16.22 4.37
CA HIS A 613 1.35 -16.52 5.40
C HIS A 613 0.70 -16.85 6.75
N ARG A 614 -0.40 -16.16 7.12
CA ARG A 614 -1.13 -16.38 8.39
C ARG A 614 -1.86 -17.72 8.47
N VAL A 615 -2.10 -18.39 7.34
CA VAL A 615 -2.75 -19.72 7.33
C VAL A 615 -1.75 -20.88 7.42
N VAL A 616 -0.45 -20.60 7.40
CA VAL A 616 0.60 -21.61 7.62
C VAL A 616 0.58 -22.05 9.09
N PRO A 617 0.58 -23.36 9.41
CA PRO A 617 0.62 -23.82 10.81
C PRO A 617 1.87 -23.32 11.55
N ASP A 618 1.71 -22.94 12.82
CA ASP A 618 2.84 -22.53 13.67
C ASP A 618 3.72 -23.71 14.11
N ASP A 619 3.13 -24.89 14.33
CA ASP A 619 3.89 -26.09 14.71
C ASP A 619 4.70 -26.61 13.51
N PRO A 620 6.04 -26.68 13.59
CA PRO A 620 6.87 -27.17 12.50
C PRO A 620 6.62 -28.66 12.18
N ARG A 621 5.99 -29.42 13.09
CA ARG A 621 5.59 -30.82 12.85
C ARG A 621 4.32 -30.97 12.03
N GLN A 622 3.54 -29.89 11.90
CA GLN A 622 2.36 -29.89 11.04
C GLN A 622 2.78 -29.49 9.63
N GLY A 623 2.38 -30.30 8.64
CA GLY A 623 2.66 -30.03 7.24
C GLY A 623 1.85 -28.84 6.72
N ILE A 624 2.44 -28.07 5.83
CA ILE A 624 1.71 -27.04 5.08
C ILE A 624 0.80 -27.76 4.08
N PRO A 625 -0.49 -27.40 3.99
CA PRO A 625 -1.38 -27.93 2.96
C PRO A 625 -0.80 -27.71 1.57
N VAL A 626 -1.00 -28.68 0.67
CA VAL A 626 -0.55 -28.62 -0.73
C VAL A 626 -1.80 -28.60 -1.60
N PRO A 627 -2.46 -27.43 -1.73
CA PRO A 627 -3.79 -27.37 -2.33
C PRO A 627 -3.76 -27.69 -3.82
N GLN A 628 -4.80 -28.40 -4.26
CA GLN A 628 -5.05 -28.78 -5.64
C GLN A 628 -6.52 -28.53 -5.93
N THR A 629 -6.86 -27.77 -6.96
CA THR A 629 -8.27 -27.60 -7.34
C THR A 629 -8.81 -28.93 -7.86
N PRO A 630 -9.90 -29.46 -7.28
CA PRO A 630 -10.59 -30.62 -7.84
C PRO A 630 -11.09 -30.28 -9.26
N GLU A 631 -11.00 -31.23 -10.18
CA GLU A 631 -11.54 -31.07 -11.54
C GLU A 631 -12.97 -31.64 -11.61
N PRO A 632 -13.97 -30.87 -12.07
CA PRO A 632 -13.91 -29.46 -12.48
C PRO A 632 -13.92 -28.47 -11.29
N PRO A 633 -13.43 -27.23 -11.46
CA PRO A 633 -13.49 -26.20 -10.43
C PRO A 633 -14.94 -25.94 -9.96
N PRO A 634 -15.15 -25.59 -8.67
CA PRO A 634 -16.48 -25.30 -8.16
C PRO A 634 -17.10 -24.11 -8.88
N ALA A 635 -18.34 -24.28 -9.35
CA ALA A 635 -19.14 -23.17 -9.85
C ALA A 635 -19.48 -22.22 -8.68
N VAL A 636 -19.22 -20.94 -8.88
CA VAL A 636 -19.50 -19.86 -7.91
C VAL A 636 -20.41 -18.85 -8.60
N GLU A 637 -21.59 -18.64 -8.01
CA GLU A 637 -22.56 -17.62 -8.42
C GLU A 637 -22.09 -16.23 -7.98
N ASP A 638 -22.64 -15.16 -8.56
CA ASP A 638 -22.30 -13.78 -8.17
C ASP A 638 -22.63 -13.51 -6.69
N PRO A 639 -21.62 -13.40 -5.81
CA PRO A 639 -21.83 -13.26 -4.38
C PRO A 639 -22.30 -11.85 -4.00
N ILE A 640 -22.08 -10.83 -4.84
CA ILE A 640 -22.38 -9.43 -4.52
C ILE A 640 -23.88 -9.22 -4.37
N ARG A 641 -24.68 -9.69 -5.34
CA ARG A 641 -26.15 -9.57 -5.28
C ARG A 641 -26.72 -10.27 -4.04
N LEU A 642 -26.17 -11.44 -3.71
CA LEU A 642 -26.65 -12.31 -2.64
C LEU A 642 -26.35 -11.73 -1.25
N ILE A 643 -25.12 -11.25 -1.01
CA ILE A 643 -24.77 -10.65 0.28
C ILE A 643 -25.49 -9.33 0.50
N ARG A 644 -25.66 -8.50 -0.55
CA ARG A 644 -26.49 -7.29 -0.47
C ARG A 644 -27.92 -7.62 -0.08
N HIS A 645 -28.53 -8.63 -0.68
CA HIS A 645 -29.89 -9.03 -0.30
C HIS A 645 -30.00 -9.39 1.20
N LEU A 646 -29.03 -10.13 1.73
CA LEU A 646 -28.97 -10.47 3.16
C LEU A 646 -28.76 -9.23 4.05
N ALA A 647 -27.81 -8.36 3.70
CA ALA A 647 -27.48 -7.16 4.47
C ALA A 647 -28.66 -6.18 4.52
N ARG A 648 -29.38 -6.01 3.41
CA ARG A 648 -30.61 -5.21 3.34
C ARG A 648 -31.69 -5.68 4.29
N HIS A 649 -31.85 -6.99 4.41
CA HIS A 649 -32.83 -7.59 5.33
C HIS A 649 -32.43 -7.39 6.80
N LEU A 650 -31.13 -7.26 7.08
CA LEU A 650 -30.56 -7.14 8.42
C LEU A 650 -29.86 -5.79 8.65
N ALA A 651 -30.34 -4.72 8.00
CA ALA A 651 -29.71 -3.42 7.98
C ALA A 651 -29.29 -2.90 9.37
N GLY A 652 -28.17 -2.17 9.44
CA GLY A 652 -27.54 -1.71 10.68
C GLY A 652 -26.81 -2.81 11.47
N ARG A 653 -26.64 -4.01 10.90
CA ARG A 653 -25.80 -5.07 11.47
C ARG A 653 -24.87 -5.65 10.41
N PRO A 654 -23.58 -5.90 10.72
CA PRO A 654 -22.70 -6.61 9.82
C PRO A 654 -23.21 -8.03 9.57
N VAL A 655 -23.18 -8.47 8.32
CA VAL A 655 -23.43 -9.86 7.92
C VAL A 655 -22.22 -10.42 7.21
N SER A 656 -21.93 -11.71 7.41
CA SER A 656 -20.82 -12.37 6.73
C SER A 656 -21.26 -13.64 6.03
N ILE A 657 -20.70 -13.87 4.84
CA ILE A 657 -20.75 -15.16 4.15
C ILE A 657 -19.37 -15.79 4.21
N ARG A 658 -19.31 -16.98 4.78
CA ARG A 658 -18.13 -17.83 4.84
C ARG A 658 -18.18 -18.86 3.71
N TYR A 659 -17.32 -18.74 2.71
CA TYR A 659 -17.17 -19.71 1.62
C TYR A 659 -16.08 -20.72 1.95
N HIS A 660 -16.38 -22.01 1.78
CA HIS A 660 -15.43 -23.11 1.97
C HIS A 660 -15.75 -24.26 1.01
N LEU A 661 -14.86 -25.25 0.88
CA LEU A 661 -15.05 -26.39 -0.06
C LEU A 661 -16.35 -27.18 0.17
N GLY A 662 -16.90 -27.13 1.39
CA GLY A 662 -18.14 -27.80 1.74
C GLY A 662 -19.41 -27.03 1.35
N GLY A 663 -19.32 -25.74 1.06
CA GLY A 663 -20.46 -24.87 0.80
C GLY A 663 -20.27 -23.46 1.40
N CYS A 664 -21.32 -22.94 2.01
CA CYS A 664 -21.32 -21.62 2.64
C CYS A 664 -22.04 -21.61 3.99
N HIS A 665 -21.54 -20.78 4.91
CA HIS A 665 -22.20 -20.48 6.18
C HIS A 665 -22.50 -18.97 6.25
N LEU A 666 -23.71 -18.60 6.67
CA LEU A 666 -24.18 -17.22 6.80
C LEU A 666 -24.18 -16.83 8.28
N TYR A 667 -23.72 -15.62 8.58
CA TYR A 667 -23.64 -15.08 9.94
C TYR A 667 -24.20 -13.65 9.98
N VAL A 668 -24.71 -13.28 11.14
CA VAL A 668 -24.94 -11.89 11.56
C VAL A 668 -24.09 -11.60 12.78
N HIS A 669 -23.56 -10.39 12.88
CA HIS A 669 -22.75 -9.96 14.00
C HIS A 669 -23.58 -9.09 14.93
N GLU A 670 -23.56 -9.42 16.21
CA GLU A 670 -24.28 -8.75 17.29
C GLU A 670 -23.28 -8.41 18.41
N TYR A 671 -23.62 -7.48 19.30
CA TYR A 671 -22.79 -7.16 20.46
C TYR A 671 -22.49 -8.43 21.27
N GLY A 672 -21.24 -8.91 21.21
CA GLY A 672 -20.77 -10.12 21.89
C GLY A 672 -20.42 -11.31 21.00
N GLY A 673 -20.63 -11.24 19.68
CA GLY A 673 -20.08 -12.20 18.73
C GLY A 673 -20.88 -12.45 17.45
N ALA A 674 -20.36 -13.37 16.62
CA ALA A 674 -21.01 -13.80 15.40
C ALA A 674 -22.06 -14.90 15.67
N ARG A 675 -23.31 -14.66 15.27
CA ARG A 675 -24.40 -15.63 15.34
C ARG A 675 -24.60 -16.30 13.97
N HIS A 676 -24.53 -17.63 13.96
CA HIS A 676 -24.81 -18.43 12.76
C HIS A 676 -26.30 -18.35 12.38
N LEU A 677 -26.57 -18.18 11.08
CA LEU A 677 -27.91 -18.08 10.51
C LEU A 677 -28.31 -19.35 9.75
N ALA A 678 -27.46 -19.77 8.81
CA ALA A 678 -27.73 -20.90 7.92
C ALA A 678 -26.45 -21.50 7.35
N SER A 679 -26.52 -22.78 6.98
CA SER A 679 -25.48 -23.48 6.22
C SER A 679 -26.10 -24.17 5.02
N ALA A 680 -25.46 -24.07 3.86
CA ALA A 680 -25.91 -24.77 2.66
C ALA A 680 -24.76 -25.00 1.67
N ARG A 681 -25.02 -25.77 0.61
CA ARG A 681 -24.06 -25.97 -0.49
C ARG A 681 -23.81 -24.70 -1.30
N THR A 682 -24.82 -23.84 -1.44
CA THR A 682 -24.73 -22.56 -2.14
C THR A 682 -25.47 -21.47 -1.36
N VAL A 683 -25.10 -20.22 -1.58
CA VAL A 683 -25.69 -19.08 -0.87
C VAL A 683 -27.18 -18.93 -1.17
N PRO A 684 -27.70 -19.10 -2.41
CA PRO A 684 -29.13 -19.05 -2.67
C PRO A 684 -29.94 -20.10 -1.91
N ILE A 685 -29.39 -21.31 -1.72
CA ILE A 685 -30.06 -22.35 -0.91
C ILE A 685 -30.12 -21.92 0.56
N ALA A 686 -29.04 -21.34 1.10
CA ALA A 686 -29.04 -20.81 2.45
C ALA A 686 -30.03 -19.65 2.62
N LEU A 687 -30.09 -18.72 1.67
CA LEU A 687 -31.06 -17.62 1.68
C LEU A 687 -32.50 -18.12 1.58
N THR A 688 -32.76 -19.13 0.73
CA THR A 688 -34.08 -19.77 0.63
C THR A 688 -34.49 -20.42 1.95
N ALA A 689 -33.56 -21.06 2.66
CA ALA A 689 -33.82 -21.64 3.98
C ALA A 689 -34.14 -20.58 5.05
N LEU A 690 -33.68 -19.34 4.86
CA LEU A 690 -34.03 -18.18 5.68
C LEU A 690 -35.32 -17.47 5.23
N GLY A 691 -35.99 -17.94 4.18
CA GLY A 691 -37.16 -17.29 3.60
C GLY A 691 -36.82 -16.07 2.71
N LEU A 692 -35.56 -15.92 2.33
CA LEU A 692 -35.00 -14.80 1.54
C LEU A 692 -34.66 -15.23 0.10
N GLY A 693 -35.45 -16.13 -0.49
CA GLY A 693 -35.23 -16.58 -1.87
C GLY A 693 -35.37 -15.42 -2.86
N LEU A 694 -34.40 -15.25 -3.76
CA LEU A 694 -34.52 -14.29 -4.86
C LEU A 694 -35.66 -14.74 -5.79
N GLY A 695 -36.76 -13.98 -5.85
CA GLY A 695 -37.85 -14.24 -6.78
C GLY A 695 -37.36 -14.26 -8.24
N ARG A 696 -37.99 -15.07 -9.10
CA ARG A 696 -37.59 -15.28 -10.51
C ARG A 696 -37.61 -14.03 -11.42
N ASP A 697 -38.03 -12.87 -10.94
CA ASP A 697 -38.27 -11.67 -11.76
C ASP A 697 -37.17 -10.58 -11.65
N GLN A 698 -35.98 -10.89 -11.12
CA GLN A 698 -34.87 -9.93 -11.04
C GLN A 698 -33.52 -10.50 -11.54
N SER A 699 -33.56 -11.31 -12.59
CA SER A 699 -32.35 -11.79 -13.30
C SER A 699 -31.73 -10.68 -14.15
#